data_AF-A0A066XHP2-F1
#
_entry.id   AF-A0A066XHP2-F1
#
_cell.length_a   1.000
_cell.length_b   1.000
_cell.length_c   1.000
_cell.angle_alpha   90.00
_cell.angle_beta   90.00
_cell.angle_gamma   90.00
#
_symmetry.space_group_name_H-M   'P 1'
#
loop_
_entity.id
_entity.type
_entity.pdbx_description
1 polymer ?
#
loop_
_entity_poly.entity_id
_entity_poly.type
_entity_poly.pdbx_seq_one_letter_code
_entity_poly.pdbx_strand_id
1 'polypeptide(L)'
;MSSPNNPPRPPFSSLPLDPNGPPGNAWGLYGEDDRLGALNLLTPAVVAAAAASEIRTGDRVSLDWSLNNPSQPSFGRAPFQSKLVNRAHPNGETRTVNDDILHFNTQCSSQWDGFRHYGTYHMRWLSGRQHLQSDFWLTMPWGGGQGYQKAKRYYNNTTQEDLENPEKIGIDGVLLDYASFCARHSIPLDAFTSSDMSLRHLEQVATEQGVTFRTGDILLIRSGFTAGYNAKDDAAQRAVAARASPDFIGVEPTKDVLRWIWETGFAAVAGDAPSFERAPIAGPHTTAADGPWKGEAWEDEMRGGGLLHQWLLGGWGLPIGEMFDLEALSVKCRELGRWTFFGETVVLTSATGASRSTSTEPSRPPTLHQDRSTASSVHHPEHVSCGIENINLSVRSTTHRGPHQHLASELIRHQGSPAWLYKEGLRLYARRRPRRPRHEEIDGGTRTNNHGEETPEPMRPSAICTLGLAVARAVTAFTPLNITALSSRDGYSVIECWQIASIPVEARAALNYAVGGDLTRAEWSIIRPRTTVGEAWAPAVQLTVLVNGLIRITSPAPRNSSQAMPSPAASKPPAQTVAYIQPGTVSSSVVIAADLKNVSVHAGHFTEFPGDEPTVLVQVPFVGDAAPEHTVVGEGPCERGTWEF
;
A
#
# COMPACT_ATOMS: atom_id res chain seq x y z
N MET A 1 10.87 -12.20 -14.28
CA MET A 1 11.69 -13.23 -15.00
C MET A 1 11.62 -14.53 -14.20
N SER A 2 11.88 -15.71 -14.77
CA SER A 2 11.96 -16.93 -13.96
C SER A 2 13.17 -16.86 -13.01
N SER A 3 12.93 -16.70 -11.71
CA SER A 3 13.98 -16.72 -10.70
C SER A 3 14.80 -18.02 -10.81
N PRO A 4 16.13 -17.98 -10.61
CA PRO A 4 16.88 -19.21 -10.38
C PRO A 4 16.32 -19.91 -9.13
N ASN A 5 16.41 -21.25 -9.09
CA ASN A 5 15.97 -22.00 -7.92
C ASN A 5 16.76 -21.56 -6.69
N ASN A 6 16.08 -20.90 -5.75
CA ASN A 6 16.66 -20.56 -4.45
C ASN A 6 17.21 -21.83 -3.79
N PRO A 7 18.43 -21.81 -3.23
CA PRO A 7 18.98 -22.98 -2.56
C PRO A 7 18.11 -23.38 -1.36
N PRO A 8 18.01 -24.69 -1.05
CA PRO A 8 17.33 -25.14 0.15
C PRO A 8 18.06 -24.61 1.39
N ARG A 9 17.32 -24.37 2.49
CA ARG A 9 17.94 -24.12 3.79
C ARG A 9 18.80 -25.34 4.16
N PRO A 10 20.09 -25.16 4.50
CA PRO A 10 20.89 -26.23 5.10
C PRO A 10 20.42 -26.51 6.54
N PRO A 11 20.83 -27.63 7.18
CA PRO A 11 20.46 -27.95 8.56
C PRO A 11 20.87 -26.85 9.55
N PHE A 12 20.15 -26.70 10.67
CA PHE A 12 20.45 -25.67 11.68
C PHE A 12 21.88 -25.79 12.22
N SER A 13 22.42 -27.02 12.27
CA SER A 13 23.79 -27.31 12.69
C SER A 13 24.89 -26.83 11.73
N SER A 14 24.57 -26.25 10.57
CA SER A 14 25.56 -25.64 9.67
C SER A 14 25.65 -24.12 9.78
N LEU A 15 24.89 -23.50 10.69
CA LEU A 15 24.93 -22.05 10.92
C LEU A 15 26.02 -21.71 11.95
N PRO A 16 26.76 -20.59 11.84
CA PRO A 16 26.60 -19.50 10.87
C PRO A 16 27.11 -19.85 9.45
N LEU A 17 26.49 -19.22 8.44
CA LEU A 17 26.95 -19.32 7.04
C LEU A 17 28.06 -18.33 6.71
N ASP A 18 27.95 -17.07 7.14
CA ASP A 18 29.06 -16.12 7.13
C ASP A 18 29.84 -16.22 8.47
N PRO A 19 31.11 -16.68 8.47
CA PRO A 19 31.91 -16.76 9.70
C PRO A 19 32.32 -15.38 10.26
N ASN A 20 32.08 -14.29 9.54
CA ASN A 20 32.27 -12.90 9.99
C ASN A 20 30.97 -12.26 10.50
N GLY A 21 29.84 -12.95 10.35
CA GLY A 21 28.53 -12.52 10.82
C GLY A 21 28.24 -12.98 12.27
N PRO A 22 27.08 -12.59 12.83
CA PRO A 22 26.69 -12.98 14.18
C PRO A 22 26.50 -14.52 14.29
N PRO A 23 26.61 -15.09 15.50
CA PRO A 23 26.42 -16.52 15.74
C PRO A 23 25.15 -17.06 15.09
N GLY A 24 25.29 -18.15 14.32
CA GLY A 24 24.18 -18.85 13.68
C GLY A 24 23.39 -18.05 12.63
N ASN A 25 23.99 -17.03 12.01
CA ASN A 25 23.41 -16.32 10.87
C ASN A 25 23.20 -17.22 9.64
N ALA A 26 22.30 -16.79 8.75
CA ALA A 26 22.09 -17.38 7.43
C ALA A 26 22.52 -16.43 6.28
N TRP A 27 23.47 -15.53 6.55
CA TRP A 27 23.90 -14.49 5.61
C TRP A 27 24.52 -15.14 4.37
N GLY A 28 24.30 -14.55 3.19
CA GLY A 28 24.71 -15.12 1.91
C GLY A 28 23.84 -16.27 1.36
N LEU A 29 22.91 -16.86 2.12
CA LEU A 29 22.16 -18.06 1.69
C LEU A 29 21.47 -17.90 0.34
N TYR A 30 20.77 -16.78 0.11
CA TYR A 30 20.05 -16.51 -1.15
C TYR A 30 20.84 -15.59 -2.09
N GLY A 31 22.18 -15.54 -1.93
CA GLY A 31 23.10 -14.67 -2.67
C GLY A 31 23.48 -13.40 -1.89
N GLU A 32 24.63 -12.81 -2.24
CA GLU A 32 25.13 -11.55 -1.63
C GLU A 32 24.10 -10.40 -1.76
N ASP A 33 23.34 -10.38 -2.86
CA ASP A 33 22.30 -9.39 -3.07
C ASP A 33 20.89 -9.76 -2.53
N ASP A 34 20.79 -10.71 -1.59
CA ASP A 34 19.50 -11.02 -0.94
C ASP A 34 18.96 -9.87 -0.07
N ARG A 35 17.66 -9.59 -0.25
CA ARG A 35 16.87 -8.52 0.40
C ARG A 35 15.61 -9.06 1.11
N LEU A 36 15.34 -10.35 1.00
CA LEU A 36 14.07 -10.98 1.40
C LEU A 36 14.22 -12.04 2.51
N GLY A 37 15.43 -12.59 2.74
CA GLY A 37 15.67 -13.56 3.81
C GLY A 37 14.75 -14.78 3.70
N ALA A 38 14.04 -15.10 4.78
CA ALA A 38 13.09 -16.21 4.83
C ALA A 38 11.93 -16.10 3.83
N LEU A 39 11.56 -14.89 3.39
CA LEU A 39 10.53 -14.68 2.36
C LEU A 39 10.98 -15.18 0.97
N ASN A 40 12.22 -15.64 0.81
CA ASN A 40 12.66 -16.40 -0.36
C ASN A 40 12.01 -17.78 -0.51
N LEU A 41 11.47 -18.35 0.57
CA LEU A 41 10.68 -19.59 0.51
C LEU A 41 9.31 -19.40 -0.17
N LEU A 42 8.78 -18.18 -0.14
CA LEU A 42 7.52 -17.79 -0.80
C LEU A 42 7.72 -17.66 -2.31
N THR A 43 7.98 -18.77 -2.98
CA THR A 43 8.05 -18.83 -4.45
C THR A 43 6.66 -18.78 -5.06
N PRO A 44 6.48 -18.27 -6.29
CA PRO A 44 5.17 -18.27 -6.96
C PRO A 44 4.49 -19.65 -7.04
N ALA A 45 5.28 -20.74 -7.07
CA ALA A 45 4.77 -22.11 -7.03
C ALA A 45 4.20 -22.48 -5.64
N VAL A 46 4.85 -22.09 -4.55
CA VAL A 46 4.35 -22.29 -3.17
C VAL A 46 3.08 -21.47 -2.96
N VAL A 47 3.07 -20.19 -3.35
CA VAL A 47 1.90 -19.30 -3.22
C VAL A 47 0.70 -19.83 -4.02
N ALA A 48 0.92 -20.25 -5.27
CA ALA A 48 -0.13 -20.84 -6.09
C ALA A 48 -0.64 -22.18 -5.55
N ALA A 49 0.24 -23.01 -4.97
CA ALA A 49 -0.14 -24.27 -4.33
C ALA A 49 -1.02 -24.01 -3.09
N ALA A 50 -0.61 -23.12 -2.18
CA ALA A 50 -1.37 -22.75 -0.99
C ALA A 50 -2.75 -22.15 -1.34
N ALA A 51 -2.80 -21.24 -2.33
CA ALA A 51 -4.07 -20.70 -2.82
C ALA A 51 -4.98 -21.81 -3.38
N ALA A 52 -4.44 -22.77 -4.12
CA ALA A 52 -5.18 -23.88 -4.70
C ALA A 52 -5.50 -25.01 -3.70
N SER A 53 -4.79 -25.12 -2.57
CA SER A 53 -5.01 -26.14 -1.53
C SER A 53 -5.97 -25.66 -0.44
N GLU A 54 -5.82 -24.41 0.03
CA GLU A 54 -6.47 -23.94 1.25
C GLU A 54 -7.75 -23.11 1.02
N ILE A 55 -7.86 -22.39 -0.10
CA ILE A 55 -9.05 -21.59 -0.43
C ILE A 55 -10.18 -22.55 -0.88
N ARG A 56 -11.12 -22.81 0.04
CA ARG A 56 -12.20 -23.79 -0.16
C ARG A 56 -13.62 -23.24 0.01
N THR A 57 -13.84 -22.39 1.01
CA THR A 57 -15.18 -21.87 1.35
C THR A 57 -15.43 -20.43 0.90
N GLY A 58 -14.37 -19.63 0.77
CA GLY A 58 -14.46 -18.18 0.55
C GLY A 58 -14.76 -17.36 1.81
N ASP A 59 -14.75 -18.00 2.99
CA ASP A 59 -14.72 -17.29 4.28
C ASP A 59 -13.50 -16.36 4.34
N ARG A 60 -13.65 -15.21 5.01
CA ARG A 60 -12.54 -14.30 5.32
C ARG A 60 -12.56 -13.97 6.81
N VAL A 61 -11.37 -13.88 7.40
CA VAL A 61 -11.14 -13.43 8.78
C VAL A 61 -10.00 -12.42 8.71
N SER A 62 -10.24 -11.18 9.13
CA SER A 62 -9.16 -10.23 9.38
C SER A 62 -8.46 -10.63 10.68
N LEU A 63 -7.13 -10.49 10.69
CA LEU A 63 -6.28 -10.73 11.87
C LEU A 63 -5.82 -9.40 12.48
N ASP A 64 -6.36 -8.28 12.00
CA ASP A 64 -6.04 -6.93 12.42
C ASP A 64 -6.81 -6.61 13.70
N TRP A 65 -6.08 -6.52 14.81
CA TRP A 65 -6.60 -5.87 16.01
C TRP A 65 -6.77 -4.37 15.72
N SER A 66 -7.71 -3.72 16.41
CA SER A 66 -7.99 -2.31 16.10
C SER A 66 -6.79 -1.43 16.46
N LEU A 67 -6.44 -0.45 15.60
CA LEU A 67 -5.26 0.40 15.75
C LEU A 67 -5.23 1.19 17.08
N ASN A 68 -6.36 1.34 17.77
CA ASN A 68 -6.44 1.94 19.10
C ASN A 68 -6.15 0.97 20.26
N ASN A 69 -5.82 -0.29 19.97
CA ASN A 69 -5.47 -1.34 20.93
C ASN A 69 -4.03 -1.86 20.71
N PRO A 70 -3.25 -2.07 21.79
CA PRO A 70 -3.56 -1.74 23.19
C PRO A 70 -3.76 -0.24 23.42
N SER A 71 -4.81 0.12 24.16
CA SER A 71 -5.18 1.52 24.45
C SER A 71 -4.09 2.31 25.17
N GLN A 72 -3.20 1.59 25.86
CA GLN A 72 -1.93 2.05 26.39
C GLN A 72 -0.82 1.07 25.91
N PRO A 73 -0.05 1.42 24.86
CA PRO A 73 1.03 0.57 24.39
C PRO A 73 2.17 0.38 25.41
N SER A 74 2.80 -0.79 25.35
CA SER A 74 3.95 -1.12 26.21
C SER A 74 5.25 -0.43 25.74
N PHE A 75 6.33 -0.60 26.50
CA PHE A 75 7.67 -0.09 26.18
C PHE A 75 7.78 1.43 26.00
N GLY A 76 6.80 2.21 26.50
CA GLY A 76 6.74 3.66 26.30
C GLY A 76 6.40 4.09 24.87
N ARG A 77 5.91 3.16 24.02
CA ARG A 77 5.41 3.46 22.67
C ARG A 77 4.20 4.42 22.79
N ALA A 78 4.12 5.43 21.91
CA ALA A 78 3.03 6.41 21.96
C ALA A 78 1.66 5.77 21.62
N PRO A 79 0.56 6.10 22.34
CA PRO A 79 -0.77 5.60 22.02
C PRO A 79 -1.29 6.18 20.70
N PHE A 80 -2.14 5.41 20.03
CA PHE A 80 -2.85 5.82 18.82
C PHE A 80 -3.71 7.08 19.04
N GLN A 81 -3.72 7.95 18.04
CA GLN A 81 -4.50 9.18 18.01
C GLN A 81 -5.17 9.29 16.63
N SER A 82 -6.48 9.51 16.61
CA SER A 82 -7.24 9.89 15.41
C SER A 82 -7.82 11.29 15.55
N LYS A 83 -7.88 12.03 14.45
CA LYS A 83 -8.49 13.36 14.38
C LYS A 83 -9.36 13.46 13.14
N LEU A 84 -10.67 13.53 13.36
CA LEU A 84 -11.66 13.81 12.32
C LEU A 84 -11.48 15.22 11.75
N VAL A 85 -11.53 15.35 10.44
CA VAL A 85 -11.40 16.59 9.67
C VAL A 85 -12.58 16.68 8.70
N ASN A 86 -13.64 17.36 9.12
CA ASN A 86 -14.79 17.65 8.25
C ASN A 86 -14.34 18.63 7.15
N ARG A 87 -14.59 18.31 5.89
CA ARG A 87 -14.22 19.16 4.75
C ARG A 87 -15.30 20.21 4.47
N ALA A 88 -14.88 21.42 4.14
CA ALA A 88 -15.73 22.44 3.51
C ALA A 88 -15.48 22.48 2.01
N HIS A 89 -16.44 22.97 1.25
CA HIS A 89 -16.24 23.40 -0.14
C HIS A 89 -15.37 24.67 -0.18
N PRO A 90 -14.66 24.97 -1.29
CA PRO A 90 -13.82 26.17 -1.41
C PRO A 90 -14.57 27.52 -1.27
N ASN A 91 -15.90 27.51 -1.41
CA ASN A 91 -16.78 28.66 -1.18
C ASN A 91 -17.22 28.82 0.31
N GLY A 92 -16.79 27.92 1.19
CA GLY A 92 -17.14 27.91 2.61
C GLY A 92 -18.36 27.06 2.99
N GLU A 93 -19.06 26.45 2.03
CA GLU A 93 -20.23 25.60 2.32
C GLU A 93 -19.81 24.27 2.96
N THR A 94 -20.62 23.75 3.89
CA THR A 94 -20.35 22.48 4.58
C THR A 94 -20.53 21.29 3.65
N ARG A 95 -19.45 20.54 3.38
CA ARG A 95 -19.53 19.26 2.65
C ARG A 95 -19.86 18.14 3.62
N THR A 96 -20.68 17.16 3.21
CA THR A 96 -20.89 15.93 3.98
C THR A 96 -19.76 14.93 3.68
N VAL A 97 -18.53 15.30 4.03
CA VAL A 97 -17.31 14.48 3.89
C VAL A 97 -16.42 14.68 5.11
N ASN A 98 -15.99 13.56 5.69
CA ASN A 98 -15.06 13.51 6.80
C ASN A 98 -13.79 12.79 6.32
N ASP A 99 -12.63 13.37 6.58
CA ASP A 99 -11.34 12.69 6.52
C ASP A 99 -10.89 12.39 7.95
N ASP A 100 -10.00 11.42 8.15
CA ASP A 100 -9.30 11.23 9.43
C ASP A 100 -7.79 11.42 9.25
N ILE A 101 -7.16 12.07 10.24
CA ILE A 101 -5.70 12.11 10.38
C ILE A 101 -5.32 11.15 11.51
N LEU A 102 -4.51 10.15 11.20
CA LEU A 102 -4.03 9.15 12.15
C LEU A 102 -2.57 9.45 12.55
N HIS A 103 -2.27 9.36 13.84
CA HIS A 103 -0.93 9.45 14.40
C HIS A 103 -0.72 8.29 15.38
N PHE A 104 0.24 7.43 15.08
CA PHE A 104 0.46 6.19 15.81
C PHE A 104 1.92 5.74 15.68
N ASN A 105 2.41 4.97 16.64
CA ASN A 105 3.71 4.31 16.54
C ASN A 105 3.54 3.01 15.70
N THR A 106 4.47 2.71 14.79
CA THR A 106 4.33 1.55 13.88
C THR A 106 4.47 0.17 14.55
N GLN A 107 4.60 0.14 15.89
CA GLN A 107 4.62 -1.04 16.75
C GLN A 107 3.59 -0.91 17.89
N CYS A 108 2.45 -0.23 17.68
CA CYS A 108 1.45 0.01 18.74
C CYS A 108 0.15 -0.80 18.64
N SER A 109 0.05 -1.73 17.67
CA SER A 109 -1.08 -2.61 17.43
C SER A 109 -0.60 -3.78 16.55
N SER A 110 -1.48 -4.53 15.86
CA SER A 110 -1.06 -5.60 14.94
C SER A 110 0.01 -5.11 13.95
N GLN A 111 1.18 -5.73 13.99
CA GLN A 111 2.39 -5.26 13.30
C GLN A 111 3.17 -6.41 12.69
N TRP A 112 3.85 -6.15 11.58
CA TRP A 112 5.03 -6.92 11.18
C TRP A 112 6.27 -6.12 11.54
N ASP A 113 7.25 -6.79 12.15
CA ASP A 113 8.60 -6.28 12.34
C ASP A 113 9.47 -6.67 11.14
N GLY A 114 9.93 -5.65 10.41
CA GLY A 114 10.93 -5.83 9.36
C GLY A 114 12.33 -6.02 9.96
N PHE A 115 13.31 -6.40 9.14
CA PHE A 115 14.70 -6.67 9.56
C PHE A 115 15.44 -5.42 10.11
N ARG A 116 14.76 -4.26 10.14
CA ARG A 116 15.22 -3.01 10.74
C ARG A 116 14.77 -2.82 12.20
N HIS A 117 13.82 -3.62 12.70
CA HIS A 117 13.29 -3.47 14.05
C HIS A 117 14.32 -3.86 15.13
N TYR A 118 14.98 -5.02 14.97
CA TYR A 118 15.98 -5.52 15.92
C TYR A 118 17.25 -5.97 15.20
N GLY A 119 18.40 -5.40 15.58
CA GLY A 119 19.73 -5.73 15.04
C GLY A 119 20.54 -6.63 15.97
N THR A 120 21.52 -7.36 15.42
CA THR A 120 22.36 -8.30 16.18
C THR A 120 23.46 -7.59 16.97
N TYR A 121 23.74 -8.08 18.18
CA TYR A 121 24.69 -7.44 19.11
C TYR A 121 26.16 -7.65 18.72
N HIS A 122 26.49 -8.65 17.90
CA HIS A 122 27.85 -8.86 17.38
C HIS A 122 28.45 -7.60 16.70
N MET A 123 27.58 -6.79 16.07
CA MET A 123 27.96 -5.50 15.48
C MET A 123 28.55 -4.49 16.49
N ARG A 124 28.26 -4.64 17.79
CA ARG A 124 28.87 -3.86 18.88
C ARG A 124 30.32 -4.26 19.13
N TRP A 125 30.67 -5.54 19.01
CA TRP A 125 32.04 -6.03 19.24
C TRP A 125 33.00 -5.65 18.11
N LEU A 126 32.58 -5.79 16.84
CA LEU A 126 33.38 -5.36 15.68
C LEU A 126 33.73 -3.85 15.71
N SER A 127 32.91 -3.03 16.39
CA SER A 127 33.14 -1.59 16.56
C SER A 127 34.15 -1.23 17.68
N GLY A 128 34.57 -2.20 18.50
CA GLY A 128 35.66 -2.04 19.47
C GLY A 128 35.43 -1.06 20.63
N ARG A 129 34.19 -0.63 20.89
CA ARG A 129 33.86 0.35 21.94
C ARG A 129 32.77 -0.14 22.89
N GLN A 130 33.05 -0.06 24.19
CA GLN A 130 31.99 0.13 25.18
C GLN A 130 31.58 1.61 25.16
N HIS A 131 30.26 1.90 25.14
CA HIS A 131 29.57 2.94 25.92
C HIS A 131 28.10 3.08 25.46
N LEU A 132 27.48 4.25 25.59
CA LEU A 132 26.06 4.41 25.92
C LEU A 132 25.13 4.48 24.70
N GLN A 133 23.82 4.40 24.95
CA GLN A 133 22.77 4.50 23.92
C GLN A 133 22.72 5.87 23.21
N SER A 134 23.40 6.89 23.74
CA SER A 134 23.70 8.17 23.08
C SER A 134 24.69 8.02 21.91
N ASP A 135 25.66 7.13 22.05
CA ASP A 135 26.86 7.07 21.22
C ASP A 135 26.61 6.29 19.91
N PHE A 136 25.38 5.79 19.75
CA PHE A 136 24.84 5.17 18.55
C PHE A 136 25.19 6.01 17.30
N TRP A 137 25.12 7.34 17.38
CA TRP A 137 25.22 8.22 16.22
C TRP A 137 26.62 8.44 15.61
N LEU A 138 27.73 8.14 16.32
CA LEU A 138 29.05 8.70 15.99
C LEU A 138 30.28 7.81 16.34
N THR A 139 30.57 6.77 15.54
CA THR A 139 31.93 6.46 15.00
C THR A 139 31.99 5.14 14.22
N MET A 140 32.44 5.14 12.96
CA MET A 140 33.76 4.65 12.49
C MET A 140 33.85 4.75 10.94
N PRO A 141 35.03 4.78 10.30
CA PRO A 141 35.15 5.14 8.87
C PRO A 141 34.91 4.01 7.86
N TRP A 142 34.88 2.74 8.28
CA TRP A 142 34.75 1.58 7.40
C TRP A 142 33.90 0.49 8.05
N GLY A 143 32.79 0.11 7.39
CA GLY A 143 32.08 -1.16 7.61
C GLY A 143 31.25 -1.29 8.90
N GLY A 144 30.00 -1.74 8.74
CA GLY A 144 29.21 -2.35 9.81
C GLY A 144 28.49 -1.40 10.78
N GLY A 145 27.22 -1.70 11.05
CA GLY A 145 26.84 -1.85 12.45
C GLY A 145 25.56 -1.20 12.96
N GLN A 146 24.82 -0.40 12.17
CA GLN A 146 23.54 0.18 12.59
C GLN A 146 22.60 0.42 11.40
N GLY A 147 21.32 0.73 11.68
CA GLY A 147 20.34 1.28 10.74
C GLY A 147 20.70 2.71 10.30
N TYR A 148 21.85 2.85 9.63
CA TYR A 148 22.56 4.10 9.44
C TYR A 148 21.91 4.93 8.31
N GLN A 149 20.98 5.82 8.68
CA GLN A 149 20.20 6.71 7.79
C GLN A 149 21.04 7.49 6.74
N LYS A 150 22.35 7.67 6.95
CA LYS A 150 23.27 8.30 5.98
C LYS A 150 23.89 7.36 4.93
N ALA A 151 23.91 6.04 5.17
CA ALA A 151 24.61 5.09 4.32
C ALA A 151 23.75 4.55 3.18
N LYS A 152 22.43 4.42 3.40
CA LYS A 152 21.53 3.54 2.64
C LYS A 152 22.05 2.09 2.60
N ARG A 153 22.41 1.45 3.74
CA ARG A 153 22.85 0.03 3.76
C ARG A 153 22.29 -0.88 4.86
N TYR A 154 22.09 -2.18 4.56
CA TYR A 154 21.27 -3.17 5.32
C TYR A 154 21.88 -4.60 5.32
N TYR A 155 21.09 -5.64 5.65
CA TYR A 155 21.44 -7.09 5.57
C TYR A 155 22.18 -7.41 4.26
N ASN A 156 23.25 -8.21 4.31
CA ASN A 156 24.04 -8.54 3.13
C ASN A 156 24.42 -7.31 2.25
N ASN A 157 24.77 -6.19 2.90
CA ASN A 157 25.27 -4.95 2.28
C ASN A 157 24.30 -4.23 1.28
N THR A 158 23.03 -4.64 1.22
CA THR A 158 21.83 -4.01 0.58
C THR A 158 21.87 -2.49 0.44
N THR A 159 21.16 -1.91 -0.53
CA THR A 159 20.71 -0.49 -0.49
C THR A 159 19.18 -0.28 -0.51
N GLN A 160 18.72 0.97 -0.35
CA GLN A 160 17.29 1.30 -0.34
C GLN A 160 16.63 1.09 -1.71
N GLU A 161 17.40 1.24 -2.79
CA GLU A 161 17.00 0.98 -4.19
C GLU A 161 16.79 -0.52 -4.46
N ASP A 162 17.53 -1.40 -3.77
CA ASP A 162 17.49 -2.85 -3.99
C ASP A 162 16.17 -3.48 -3.48
N LEU A 163 15.45 -2.78 -2.61
CA LEU A 163 14.26 -3.24 -1.90
C LEU A 163 12.95 -2.99 -2.70
N GLU A 164 12.97 -3.12 -4.02
CA GLU A 164 11.87 -2.65 -4.90
C GLU A 164 11.22 -3.74 -5.78
N ASN A 165 11.30 -5.03 -5.41
CA ASN A 165 10.61 -6.12 -6.11
C ASN A 165 9.21 -6.42 -5.50
N PRO A 166 8.10 -6.31 -6.28
CA PRO A 166 6.73 -6.49 -5.78
C PRO A 166 6.12 -7.90 -5.93
N GLU A 167 6.82 -8.90 -6.48
CA GLU A 167 6.20 -10.16 -6.97
C GLU A 167 5.73 -11.19 -5.88
N LYS A 168 5.50 -10.81 -4.61
CA LYS A 168 5.19 -11.76 -3.51
C LYS A 168 4.14 -11.25 -2.50
N ILE A 169 2.86 -11.56 -2.75
CA ILE A 169 1.75 -11.38 -1.80
C ILE A 169 0.84 -12.62 -1.88
N GLY A 170 0.46 -13.19 -0.72
CA GLY A 170 -0.27 -14.46 -0.60
C GLY A 170 0.61 -15.60 -0.08
N ILE A 171 0.18 -16.30 0.97
CA ILE A 171 1.02 -17.15 1.82
C ILE A 171 0.22 -18.34 2.40
N ASP A 172 0.87 -19.44 2.77
CA ASP A 172 0.26 -20.53 3.56
C ASP A 172 0.38 -20.20 5.06
N GLY A 173 -0.71 -20.30 5.81
CA GLY A 173 -0.79 -19.87 7.22
C GLY A 173 -1.29 -20.99 8.12
N VAL A 174 -0.65 -21.15 9.29
CA VAL A 174 -0.90 -22.24 10.22
C VAL A 174 -1.13 -21.72 11.63
N LEU A 175 -2.28 -22.02 12.24
CA LEU A 175 -2.63 -21.56 13.60
C LEU A 175 -2.42 -22.66 14.65
N LEU A 176 -1.50 -22.44 15.58
CA LEU A 176 -1.39 -23.20 16.83
C LEU A 176 -2.20 -22.52 17.94
N ASP A 177 -3.30 -23.15 18.36
CA ASP A 177 -4.21 -22.60 19.38
C ASP A 177 -3.80 -23.04 20.80
N TYR A 178 -2.68 -22.47 21.27
CA TYR A 178 -2.08 -22.74 22.57
C TYR A 178 -3.04 -22.44 23.73
N ALA A 179 -3.77 -21.32 23.67
CA ALA A 179 -4.74 -20.95 24.69
C ALA A 179 -5.86 -22.00 24.87
N SER A 180 -6.45 -22.47 23.76
CA SER A 180 -7.45 -23.56 23.81
C SER A 180 -6.84 -24.89 24.24
N PHE A 181 -5.54 -25.13 23.98
CA PHE A 181 -4.83 -26.32 24.45
C PHE A 181 -4.62 -26.30 25.97
N CYS A 182 -4.13 -25.20 26.53
CA CYS A 182 -3.98 -25.05 27.98
C CYS A 182 -5.30 -25.27 28.72
N ALA A 183 -6.40 -24.74 28.18
CA ALA A 183 -7.74 -24.96 28.72
C ALA A 183 -8.17 -26.45 28.70
N ARG A 184 -7.86 -27.21 27.64
CA ARG A 184 -8.15 -28.67 27.57
C ARG A 184 -7.31 -29.48 28.57
N HIS A 185 -6.03 -29.14 28.71
CA HIS A 185 -5.07 -29.89 29.54
C HIS A 185 -4.98 -29.39 30.98
N SER A 186 -5.83 -28.45 31.39
CA SER A 186 -5.82 -27.82 32.71
C SER A 186 -4.48 -27.16 33.08
N ILE A 187 -3.74 -26.68 32.08
CA ILE A 187 -2.49 -25.94 32.24
C ILE A 187 -2.86 -24.48 32.59
N PRO A 188 -2.37 -23.92 33.71
CA PRO A 188 -2.60 -22.51 34.02
C PRO A 188 -2.04 -21.58 32.94
N LEU A 189 -2.83 -20.58 32.56
CA LEU A 189 -2.50 -19.64 31.50
C LEU A 189 -2.84 -18.21 31.96
N ASP A 190 -1.82 -17.34 32.03
CA ASP A 190 -2.01 -15.90 32.16
C ASP A 190 -1.05 -15.18 31.21
N ALA A 191 -1.60 -14.65 30.11
CA ALA A 191 -0.86 -13.96 29.08
C ALA A 191 -0.16 -12.66 29.56
N PHE A 192 -0.47 -12.20 30.77
CA PHE A 192 0.13 -11.04 31.43
C PHE A 192 1.22 -11.44 32.44
N THR A 193 1.70 -12.67 32.41
CA THR A 193 2.83 -13.15 33.22
C THR A 193 3.99 -13.60 32.34
N SER A 194 5.22 -13.37 32.79
CA SER A 194 6.44 -13.82 32.11
C SER A 194 6.51 -15.35 32.17
N SER A 195 6.00 -16.00 31.12
CA SER A 195 5.79 -17.45 31.05
C SER A 195 6.07 -17.98 29.64
N ASP A 196 6.49 -19.24 29.56
CA ASP A 196 6.93 -19.87 28.33
C ASP A 196 5.81 -20.70 27.67
N MET A 197 5.64 -20.51 26.36
CA MET A 197 5.05 -21.51 25.46
C MET A 197 6.17 -22.43 24.99
N SER A 198 6.32 -23.59 25.64
CA SER A 198 7.42 -24.51 25.37
C SER A 198 7.27 -25.23 24.04
N LEU A 199 8.38 -25.57 23.38
CA LEU A 199 8.39 -26.27 22.10
C LEU A 199 7.58 -27.56 22.17
N ARG A 200 7.79 -28.35 23.23
CA ARG A 200 7.05 -29.60 23.48
C ARG A 200 5.53 -29.39 23.49
N HIS A 201 5.04 -28.29 24.06
CA HIS A 201 3.61 -27.99 24.03
C HIS A 201 3.17 -27.54 22.63
N LEU A 202 3.96 -26.74 21.90
CA LEU A 202 3.64 -26.33 20.53
C LEU A 202 3.61 -27.53 19.55
N GLU A 203 4.52 -28.49 19.69
CA GLU A 203 4.51 -29.77 18.97
C GLU A 203 3.28 -30.62 19.32
N GLN A 204 2.90 -30.68 20.61
CA GLN A 204 1.68 -31.38 21.03
C GLN A 204 0.41 -30.68 20.51
N VAL A 205 0.38 -29.35 20.49
CA VAL A 205 -0.70 -28.54 19.90
C VAL A 205 -0.86 -28.87 18.41
N ALA A 206 0.22 -28.83 17.64
CA ALA A 206 0.22 -29.19 16.22
C ALA A 206 -0.25 -30.65 16.00
N THR A 207 0.20 -31.58 16.85
CA THR A 207 -0.20 -32.99 16.80
C THR A 207 -1.69 -33.19 17.08
N GLU A 208 -2.25 -32.53 18.11
CA GLU A 208 -3.68 -32.58 18.44
C GLU A 208 -4.57 -31.89 17.40
N GLN A 209 -4.03 -30.90 16.69
CA GLN A 209 -4.70 -30.20 15.60
C GLN A 209 -4.61 -30.96 14.26
N GLY A 210 -3.77 -32.00 14.15
CA GLY A 210 -3.51 -32.71 12.89
C GLY A 210 -2.74 -31.87 11.86
N VAL A 211 -1.92 -30.92 12.34
CA VAL A 211 -1.11 -30.02 11.50
C VAL A 211 0.12 -30.73 10.96
N THR A 212 0.36 -30.58 9.65
CA THR A 212 1.62 -30.93 9.00
C THR A 212 2.17 -29.67 8.33
N PHE A 213 3.26 -29.14 8.87
CA PHE A 213 3.92 -27.94 8.35
C PHE A 213 4.58 -28.16 6.98
N ARG A 214 4.79 -27.06 6.25
CA ARG A 214 5.34 -27.01 4.89
C ARG A 214 6.39 -25.90 4.78
N THR A 215 7.37 -26.08 3.88
CA THR A 215 8.34 -25.03 3.56
C THR A 215 7.64 -23.81 2.96
N GLY A 216 7.72 -22.66 3.63
CA GLY A 216 7.04 -21.43 3.25
C GLY A 216 5.86 -21.05 4.15
N ASP A 217 5.43 -21.92 5.07
CA ASP A 217 4.37 -21.61 6.04
C ASP A 217 4.71 -20.36 6.88
N ILE A 218 3.67 -19.60 7.26
CA ILE A 218 3.71 -18.71 8.42
C ILE A 218 3.11 -19.43 9.62
N LEU A 219 3.86 -19.45 10.71
CA LEU A 219 3.42 -19.94 12.00
C LEU A 219 2.70 -18.83 12.77
N LEU A 220 1.44 -19.03 13.14
CA LEU A 220 0.67 -18.14 14.01
C LEU A 220 0.38 -18.85 15.33
N ILE A 221 0.68 -18.23 16.47
CA ILE A 221 0.42 -18.81 17.80
C ILE A 221 -0.57 -17.94 18.57
N ARG A 222 -1.69 -18.52 18.99
CA ARG A 222 -2.68 -17.87 19.86
C ARG A 222 -2.40 -18.20 21.33
N SER A 223 -1.74 -17.28 22.01
CA SER A 223 -1.44 -17.32 23.45
C SER A 223 -2.62 -16.93 24.34
N GLY A 224 -3.64 -16.27 23.78
CA GLY A 224 -4.82 -15.76 24.48
C GLY A 224 -4.70 -14.31 24.94
N PHE A 225 -3.66 -13.57 24.49
CA PHE A 225 -3.41 -12.20 24.94
C PHE A 225 -4.51 -11.22 24.53
N THR A 226 -4.93 -11.22 23.26
CA THR A 226 -5.94 -10.25 22.76
C THR A 226 -7.29 -10.45 23.45
N ALA A 227 -7.77 -11.69 23.58
CA ALA A 227 -8.93 -12.00 24.43
C ALA A 227 -8.73 -11.52 25.89
N GLY A 228 -7.58 -11.83 26.48
CA GLY A 228 -7.24 -11.44 27.84
C GLY A 228 -7.10 -9.92 28.06
N TYR A 229 -6.85 -9.14 27.01
CA TYR A 229 -6.80 -7.67 27.03
C TYR A 229 -8.18 -7.06 26.77
N ASN A 230 -8.89 -7.55 25.75
CA ASN A 230 -10.26 -7.14 25.40
C ASN A 230 -11.25 -7.39 26.56
N ALA A 231 -10.97 -8.36 27.44
CA ALA A 231 -11.75 -8.63 28.66
C ALA A 231 -11.42 -7.72 29.87
N LYS A 232 -10.40 -6.85 29.79
CA LYS A 232 -10.03 -5.91 30.86
C LYS A 232 -10.73 -4.56 30.68
N ASP A 233 -11.12 -3.94 31.79
CA ASP A 233 -11.56 -2.55 31.81
C ASP A 233 -10.39 -1.55 31.61
N ASP A 234 -10.75 -0.29 31.36
CA ASP A 234 -9.84 0.85 31.25
C ASP A 234 -8.77 0.95 32.34
N ALA A 235 -9.09 0.59 33.60
CA ALA A 235 -8.16 0.71 34.71
C ALA A 235 -7.16 -0.46 34.71
N ALA A 236 -7.63 -1.68 34.46
CA ALA A 236 -6.80 -2.85 34.31
C ALA A 236 -5.91 -2.79 33.03
N GLN A 237 -6.39 -2.23 31.92
CA GLN A 237 -5.59 -1.97 30.72
C GLN A 237 -4.45 -0.98 31.00
N ARG A 238 -4.74 0.15 31.67
CA ARG A 238 -3.72 1.11 32.12
C ARG A 238 -2.73 0.47 33.10
N ALA A 239 -3.20 -0.36 34.02
CA ALA A 239 -2.36 -1.05 34.99
C ALA A 239 -1.35 -2.01 34.31
N VAL A 240 -1.73 -2.70 33.23
CA VAL A 240 -0.81 -3.56 32.44
C VAL A 240 0.34 -2.76 31.84
N ALA A 241 0.08 -1.57 31.30
CA ALA A 241 1.09 -0.71 30.69
C ALA A 241 1.96 0.04 31.72
N ALA A 242 1.43 0.28 32.93
CA ALA A 242 2.13 0.96 34.02
C ALA A 242 3.05 0.05 34.87
N ARG A 243 3.24 -1.22 34.47
CA ARG A 243 4.10 -2.17 35.19
C ARG A 243 5.58 -1.82 35.02
N ALA A 244 6.38 -2.11 36.06
CA ALA A 244 7.83 -1.92 36.03
C ALA A 244 8.56 -2.92 35.08
N SER A 245 7.92 -4.03 34.72
CA SER A 245 8.40 -5.01 33.75
C SER A 245 7.30 -5.31 32.72
N PRO A 246 7.63 -5.40 31.42
CA PRO A 246 6.69 -5.84 30.39
C PRO A 246 6.56 -7.38 30.43
N ASP A 247 6.01 -7.92 31.52
CA ASP A 247 5.85 -9.37 31.69
C ASP A 247 4.68 -9.89 30.82
N PHE A 248 4.99 -10.72 29.82
CA PHE A 248 4.00 -11.34 28.93
C PHE A 248 4.41 -12.77 28.58
N ILE A 249 3.41 -13.59 28.23
CA ILE A 249 3.64 -14.92 27.66
C ILE A 249 4.28 -14.80 26.27
N GLY A 250 5.10 -15.77 25.90
CA GLY A 250 5.63 -15.89 24.54
C GLY A 250 6.33 -17.24 24.35
N VAL A 251 6.84 -17.52 23.16
CA VAL A 251 7.61 -18.75 22.87
C VAL A 251 8.89 -18.78 23.69
N GLU A 252 9.29 -19.96 24.17
CA GLU A 252 10.52 -20.13 24.94
C GLU A 252 11.77 -19.76 24.11
N PRO A 253 12.69 -18.92 24.63
CA PRO A 253 13.86 -18.48 23.88
C PRO A 253 14.99 -19.53 23.97
N THR A 254 14.85 -20.65 23.25
CA THR A 254 15.78 -21.80 23.30
C THR A 254 16.40 -22.16 21.94
N LYS A 255 17.52 -22.89 21.97
CA LYS A 255 18.17 -23.44 20.76
C LYS A 255 17.26 -24.35 19.94
N ASP A 256 16.42 -25.15 20.60
CA ASP A 256 15.59 -26.12 19.89
C ASP A 256 14.33 -25.48 19.30
N VAL A 257 13.81 -24.39 19.88
CA VAL A 257 12.82 -23.52 19.20
C VAL A 257 13.41 -22.92 17.93
N LEU A 258 14.64 -22.39 17.98
CA LEU A 258 15.31 -21.88 16.78
C LEU A 258 15.49 -22.96 15.73
N ARG A 259 16.02 -24.13 16.12
CA ARG A 259 16.16 -25.30 15.25
C ARG A 259 14.83 -25.65 14.59
N TRP A 260 13.77 -25.77 15.37
CA TRP A 260 12.43 -26.10 14.89
C TRP A 260 11.91 -25.07 13.88
N ILE A 261 12.02 -23.77 14.17
CA ILE A 261 11.59 -22.70 13.23
C ILE A 261 12.40 -22.74 11.92
N TRP A 262 13.71 -22.99 12.03
CA TRP A 262 14.61 -23.05 10.88
C TRP A 262 14.34 -24.27 9.99
N GLU A 263 14.37 -25.47 10.58
CA GLU A 263 14.32 -26.77 9.89
C GLU A 263 12.91 -27.11 9.40
N THR A 264 11.85 -26.62 10.05
CA THR A 264 10.47 -26.70 9.54
C THR A 264 10.28 -25.82 8.29
N GLY A 265 11.12 -24.81 8.08
CA GLY A 265 11.07 -23.98 6.88
C GLY A 265 10.03 -22.86 6.94
N PHE A 266 9.72 -22.30 8.10
CA PHE A 266 8.79 -21.17 8.20
C PHE A 266 9.34 -19.92 7.48
N ALA A 267 8.47 -19.22 6.74
CA ALA A 267 8.79 -17.96 6.06
C ALA A 267 8.71 -16.74 7.00
N ALA A 268 7.80 -16.78 7.99
CA ALA A 268 7.67 -15.81 9.07
C ALA A 268 7.02 -16.48 10.29
N VAL A 269 7.05 -15.82 11.46
CA VAL A 269 6.32 -16.25 12.66
C VAL A 269 5.50 -15.08 13.22
N ALA A 270 4.35 -15.35 13.84
CA ALA A 270 3.48 -14.33 14.41
C ALA A 270 2.71 -14.84 15.65
N GLY A 271 2.18 -13.91 16.44
CA GLY A 271 1.30 -14.21 17.57
C GLY A 271 0.39 -13.06 17.96
N ASP A 272 -0.49 -13.34 18.92
CA ASP A 272 -1.41 -12.37 19.52
C ASP A 272 -0.81 -11.57 20.70
N ALA A 273 0.38 -11.97 21.19
CA ALA A 273 1.06 -11.32 22.30
C ALA A 273 1.85 -10.04 21.89
N PRO A 274 2.24 -9.16 22.85
CA PRO A 274 3.08 -7.98 22.61
C PRO A 274 4.56 -8.26 22.35
N SER A 275 4.94 -9.55 22.31
CA SER A 275 6.19 -10.06 21.75
C SER A 275 6.01 -11.53 21.37
N PHE A 276 6.71 -11.99 20.33
CA PHE A 276 6.61 -13.39 19.91
C PHE A 276 7.28 -14.36 20.90
N GLU A 277 8.49 -14.03 21.36
CA GLU A 277 9.16 -14.74 22.47
C GLU A 277 8.72 -14.18 23.83
N ARG A 278 8.95 -14.96 24.90
CA ARG A 278 8.59 -14.61 26.28
C ARG A 278 9.14 -13.22 26.66
N ALA A 279 8.30 -12.40 27.31
CA ALA A 279 8.70 -11.08 27.80
C ALA A 279 8.90 -11.06 29.33
N PRO A 280 9.79 -10.21 29.88
CA PRO A 280 10.67 -9.25 29.21
C PRO A 280 11.74 -9.95 28.37
N ILE A 281 11.91 -9.51 27.12
CA ILE A 281 12.62 -10.26 26.06
C ILE A 281 14.07 -10.64 26.45
N ALA A 282 14.72 -9.85 27.30
CA ALA A 282 15.92 -10.28 28.03
C ALA A 282 15.78 -9.94 29.52
N GLY A 283 16.20 -10.85 30.40
CA GLY A 283 16.06 -10.68 31.85
C GLY A 283 16.56 -11.89 32.64
N PRO A 284 16.24 -11.99 33.94
CA PRO A 284 16.81 -13.01 34.83
C PRO A 284 16.60 -14.47 34.40
N HIS A 285 15.60 -14.76 33.55
CA HIS A 285 15.33 -16.10 33.03
C HIS A 285 16.18 -16.48 31.80
N THR A 286 16.74 -15.51 31.08
CA THR A 286 17.75 -15.76 30.03
C THR A 286 19.15 -15.76 30.62
N THR A 287 19.46 -14.84 31.55
CA THR A 287 20.77 -14.68 32.19
C THR A 287 20.97 -15.54 33.47
N ALA A 288 20.20 -16.62 33.64
CA ALA A 288 20.29 -17.48 34.82
C ALA A 288 21.57 -18.35 34.82
N ALA A 289 21.96 -18.88 35.98
CA ALA A 289 23.07 -19.84 36.10
C ALA A 289 22.80 -21.18 35.38
N ASP A 290 21.53 -21.47 35.12
CA ASP A 290 20.94 -22.58 34.38
C ASP A 290 20.15 -22.08 33.14
N GLY A 291 20.42 -20.85 32.68
CA GLY A 291 19.72 -20.24 31.53
C GLY A 291 19.91 -21.01 30.22
N PRO A 292 18.99 -20.88 29.24
CA PRO A 292 18.92 -21.74 28.04
C PRO A 292 20.10 -21.67 27.06
N TRP A 293 21.13 -20.87 27.38
CA TRP A 293 22.33 -20.63 26.57
C TRP A 293 23.62 -20.70 27.39
N LYS A 294 23.56 -21.27 28.60
CA LYS A 294 24.67 -21.26 29.54
C LYS A 294 25.90 -22.01 29.00
N GLY A 295 27.03 -21.33 28.93
CA GLY A 295 28.31 -21.90 28.49
C GLY A 295 28.54 -21.86 26.97
N GLU A 296 27.63 -21.24 26.22
CA GLU A 296 27.85 -20.92 24.81
C GLU A 296 28.90 -19.81 24.67
N ALA A 297 29.80 -19.94 23.68
CA ALA A 297 30.90 -18.97 23.48
C ALA A 297 30.42 -17.52 23.20
N TRP A 298 29.14 -17.36 22.85
CA TRP A 298 28.48 -16.09 22.54
C TRP A 298 27.34 -15.75 23.52
N GLU A 299 27.27 -16.40 24.69
CA GLU A 299 26.25 -16.13 25.71
C GLU A 299 26.20 -14.64 26.09
N ASP A 300 27.35 -14.03 26.37
CA ASP A 300 27.48 -12.61 26.72
C ASP A 300 27.20 -11.66 25.55
N GLU A 301 27.57 -12.05 24.32
CA GLU A 301 27.22 -11.27 23.12
C GLU A 301 25.70 -11.18 22.94
N MET A 302 25.02 -12.30 23.14
CA MET A 302 23.57 -12.40 22.98
C MET A 302 22.81 -12.05 24.28
N ARG A 303 23.46 -11.41 25.26
CA ARG A 303 22.91 -10.96 26.56
C ARG A 303 22.23 -12.06 27.39
N GLY A 304 22.90 -13.21 27.56
CA GLY A 304 22.27 -14.43 28.08
C GLY A 304 21.55 -15.25 27.01
N GLY A 305 21.93 -15.05 25.73
CA GLY A 305 21.50 -15.85 24.58
C GLY A 305 20.07 -15.66 24.07
N GLY A 306 19.10 -15.47 24.97
CA GLY A 306 17.68 -15.42 24.64
C GLY A 306 17.25 -14.08 24.05
N LEU A 307 17.33 -13.96 22.72
CA LEU A 307 16.64 -12.98 21.89
C LEU A 307 16.34 -13.60 20.51
N LEU A 308 15.26 -14.39 20.40
CA LEU A 308 14.73 -14.87 19.11
C LEU A 308 14.61 -13.71 18.10
N HIS A 309 14.23 -12.49 18.56
CA HIS A 309 14.23 -11.28 17.71
C HIS A 309 15.56 -11.04 16.98
N GLN A 310 16.73 -11.24 17.61
CA GLN A 310 18.01 -11.06 16.92
C GLN A 310 18.27 -12.16 15.88
N TRP A 311 17.92 -13.40 16.20
CA TRP A 311 18.12 -14.55 15.32
C TRP A 311 17.21 -14.52 14.10
N LEU A 312 15.91 -14.34 14.32
CA LEU A 312 14.90 -14.32 13.26
C LEU A 312 15.11 -13.09 12.36
N LEU A 313 15.04 -11.88 12.91
CA LEU A 313 15.10 -10.64 12.11
C LEU A 313 16.51 -10.38 11.55
N GLY A 314 17.53 -10.39 12.41
CA GLY A 314 18.90 -10.00 12.06
C GLY A 314 19.78 -11.14 11.54
N GLY A 315 19.57 -12.36 12.03
CA GLY A 315 20.32 -13.55 11.61
C GLY A 315 19.81 -14.16 10.30
N TRP A 316 18.50 -14.26 10.11
CA TRP A 316 17.88 -15.04 9.02
C TRP A 316 16.97 -14.24 8.07
N GLY A 317 16.65 -12.98 8.40
CA GLY A 317 15.66 -12.22 7.65
C GLY A 317 14.27 -12.88 7.68
N LEU A 318 13.84 -13.33 8.86
CA LEU A 318 12.56 -13.97 9.13
C LEU A 318 11.67 -12.99 9.92
N PRO A 319 10.58 -12.44 9.33
CA PRO A 319 9.73 -11.45 9.98
C PRO A 319 9.00 -11.99 11.22
N ILE A 320 8.75 -11.10 12.18
CA ILE A 320 7.98 -11.38 13.40
C ILE A 320 6.68 -10.57 13.36
N GLY A 321 5.56 -11.21 13.64
CA GLY A 321 4.25 -10.57 13.80
C GLY A 321 3.83 -10.47 15.28
N GLU A 322 3.51 -9.28 15.76
CA GLU A 322 3.03 -9.06 17.15
C GLU A 322 1.56 -8.60 17.15
N MET A 323 0.82 -8.93 18.23
CA MET A 323 -0.53 -8.43 18.53
C MET A 323 -1.60 -8.65 17.45
N PHE A 324 -1.59 -9.81 16.77
CA PHE A 324 -2.65 -10.21 15.83
C PHE A 324 -3.94 -10.63 16.57
N ASP A 325 -5.13 -10.29 16.06
CA ASP A 325 -6.40 -10.82 16.61
C ASP A 325 -6.70 -12.21 16.02
N LEU A 326 -6.33 -13.25 16.78
CA LEU A 326 -6.48 -14.65 16.39
C LEU A 326 -7.78 -15.30 16.92
N GLU A 327 -8.68 -14.53 17.55
CA GLU A 327 -9.90 -15.09 18.18
C GLU A 327 -10.90 -15.61 17.16
N ALA A 328 -11.25 -14.79 16.18
CA ALA A 328 -12.17 -15.17 15.10
C ALA A 328 -11.58 -16.31 14.24
N LEU A 329 -10.25 -16.34 14.08
CA LEU A 329 -9.54 -17.40 13.37
C LEU A 329 -9.60 -18.73 14.14
N SER A 330 -9.32 -18.73 15.45
CA SER A 330 -9.48 -19.92 16.32
C SER A 330 -10.89 -20.48 16.24
N VAL A 331 -11.93 -19.63 16.26
CA VAL A 331 -13.33 -20.06 16.10
C VAL A 331 -13.53 -20.73 14.74
N LYS A 332 -13.13 -20.07 13.64
CA LYS A 332 -13.31 -20.61 12.28
C LYS A 332 -12.53 -21.92 12.06
N CYS A 333 -11.31 -22.03 12.57
CA CYS A 333 -10.51 -23.25 12.49
C CYS A 333 -11.16 -24.43 13.24
N ARG A 334 -11.75 -24.17 14.42
CA ARG A 334 -12.49 -25.18 15.19
C ARG A 334 -13.81 -25.58 14.53
N GLU A 335 -14.53 -24.65 13.92
CA GLU A 335 -15.75 -24.93 13.14
C GLU A 335 -15.49 -25.81 11.92
N LEU A 336 -14.37 -25.57 11.21
CA LEU A 336 -14.01 -26.28 9.97
C LEU A 336 -13.17 -27.54 10.21
N GLY A 337 -12.65 -27.77 11.42
CA GLY A 337 -11.65 -28.81 11.70
C GLY A 337 -10.36 -28.62 10.92
N ARG A 338 -10.00 -27.37 10.58
CA ARG A 338 -8.85 -27.01 9.74
C ARG A 338 -8.02 -25.90 10.36
N TRP A 339 -6.73 -26.15 10.50
CA TRP A 339 -5.77 -25.21 11.12
C TRP A 339 -4.77 -24.61 10.13
N THR A 340 -4.87 -25.00 8.85
CA THR A 340 -4.17 -24.42 7.70
C THR A 340 -5.13 -23.57 6.86
N PHE A 341 -4.66 -22.43 6.34
CA PHE A 341 -5.45 -21.47 5.58
C PHE A 341 -4.55 -20.62 4.68
N PHE A 342 -5.09 -20.09 3.58
CA PHE A 342 -4.37 -19.10 2.79
C PHE A 342 -4.42 -17.74 3.50
N GLY A 343 -3.25 -17.20 3.85
CA GLY A 343 -3.08 -15.89 4.44
C GLY A 343 -2.71 -14.84 3.39
N GLU A 344 -3.35 -13.68 3.48
CA GLU A 344 -2.91 -12.45 2.80
C GLU A 344 -2.47 -11.44 3.87
N THR A 345 -1.34 -10.78 3.64
CA THR A 345 -0.87 -9.71 4.52
C THR A 345 -0.05 -8.71 3.70
N VAL A 346 -0.26 -7.42 3.95
CA VAL A 346 0.37 -6.31 3.22
C VAL A 346 0.81 -5.26 4.24
N VAL A 347 2.05 -4.80 4.11
CA VAL A 347 2.65 -3.82 5.03
C VAL A 347 2.42 -2.39 4.53
N LEU A 348 2.11 -1.46 5.43
CA LEU A 348 2.00 -0.03 5.12
C LEU A 348 3.34 0.54 4.59
N THR A 349 3.32 0.98 3.34
CA THR A 349 4.49 1.58 2.67
C THR A 349 4.83 2.95 3.28
N SER A 350 5.92 3.01 4.05
CA SER A 350 6.37 4.23 4.72
C SER A 350 7.89 4.41 4.60
N ALA A 351 8.35 5.63 4.30
CA ALA A 351 9.74 5.90 3.90
C ALA A 351 10.80 5.35 4.89
N THR A 352 10.51 5.37 6.19
CA THR A 352 11.49 5.17 7.26
C THR A 352 11.07 4.16 8.35
N GLY A 353 9.89 3.55 8.25
CA GLY A 353 9.31 2.70 9.29
C GLY A 353 10.12 1.44 9.61
N ALA A 354 10.11 1.02 10.88
CA ALA A 354 10.75 -0.24 11.32
C ALA A 354 9.94 -1.49 10.92
N SER A 355 8.64 -1.34 10.68
CA SER A 355 7.74 -2.39 10.17
C SER A 355 7.96 -2.73 8.69
N ARG A 356 8.86 -2.03 8.00
CA ARG A 356 8.95 -2.01 6.54
C ARG A 356 9.66 -3.21 5.92
N SER A 357 8.99 -3.83 4.94
CA SER A 357 9.60 -4.23 3.66
C SER A 357 9.14 -3.28 2.53
N THR A 358 10.05 -2.99 1.59
CA THR A 358 9.91 -2.34 0.27
C THR A 358 9.45 -0.87 0.05
N SER A 359 10.12 -0.22 -0.93
CA SER A 359 9.74 0.90 -1.85
C SER A 359 9.51 2.37 -1.41
N THR A 360 10.56 3.21 -1.34
CA THR A 360 10.53 4.67 -1.71
C THR A 360 11.95 5.27 -1.66
N GLU A 361 12.43 5.79 -2.79
CA GLU A 361 13.70 6.53 -2.92
C GLU A 361 13.59 8.03 -2.58
N PRO A 362 14.62 8.60 -1.92
CA PRO A 362 15.08 9.97 -2.19
C PRO A 362 16.53 9.95 -2.73
N SER A 363 16.73 10.60 -3.88
CA SER A 363 18.02 10.60 -4.59
C SER A 363 19.13 11.36 -3.84
N ARG A 364 20.39 10.97 -4.06
CA ARG A 364 21.55 11.39 -3.27
C ARG A 364 22.18 12.68 -3.83
N PRO A 365 22.49 13.71 -3.01
CA PRO A 365 23.11 14.95 -3.49
C PRO A 365 24.61 14.77 -3.80
N PRO A 366 25.18 15.57 -4.73
CA PRO A 366 26.62 15.59 -5.00
C PRO A 366 27.42 16.22 -3.86
N THR A 367 28.63 15.73 -3.64
CA THR A 367 29.57 16.27 -2.64
C THR A 367 30.12 17.64 -3.03
N LEU A 368 30.07 18.60 -2.10
CA LEU A 368 30.77 19.89 -2.18
C LEU A 368 31.53 20.17 -0.87
N HIS A 369 32.55 21.03 -0.97
CA HIS A 369 33.54 21.22 0.09
C HIS A 369 32.98 21.91 1.35
N GLN A 370 33.62 21.64 2.49
CA GLN A 370 33.43 22.41 3.73
C GLN A 370 33.82 23.88 3.53
N ASP A 371 32.97 24.79 3.99
CA ASP A 371 33.39 26.04 4.63
C ASP A 371 32.28 26.54 5.61
N ARG A 372 32.67 27.38 6.57
CA ARG A 372 31.86 28.30 7.40
C ARG A 372 30.97 27.79 8.54
N SER A 373 31.52 27.95 9.75
CA SER A 373 30.99 28.76 10.87
C SER A 373 29.48 28.83 11.19
N THR A 374 29.17 28.47 12.46
CA THR A 374 28.20 29.14 13.37
C THR A 374 26.71 29.24 12.99
N ALA A 375 25.99 28.17 13.31
CA ALA A 375 24.75 28.11 14.11
C ALA A 375 23.72 29.27 14.14
N SER A 376 22.45 28.91 13.90
CA SER A 376 21.36 29.11 14.87
C SER A 376 20.23 28.09 14.62
N SER A 377 19.30 27.91 15.56
CA SER A 377 18.30 26.82 15.55
C SER A 377 16.88 27.30 15.82
N VAL A 378 15.91 26.82 15.04
CA VAL A 378 14.46 26.94 15.29
C VAL A 378 13.77 25.63 14.85
N HIS A 379 12.80 25.15 15.63
CA HIS A 379 11.99 23.97 15.31
C HIS A 379 10.56 24.38 14.93
N HIS A 380 10.00 23.75 13.89
CA HIS A 380 8.56 23.50 13.75
C HIS A 380 8.34 22.10 13.16
N PRO A 381 7.24 21.40 13.51
CA PRO A 381 6.94 20.06 13.01
C PRO A 381 6.13 20.10 11.70
N GLU A 382 6.35 19.09 10.85
CA GLU A 382 5.61 18.91 9.59
C GLU A 382 4.35 18.05 9.79
N HIS A 383 3.35 18.24 8.93
CA HIS A 383 2.08 17.51 8.96
C HIS A 383 1.95 16.59 7.73
N VAL A 384 1.54 15.35 7.95
CA VAL A 384 1.14 14.40 6.90
C VAL A 384 -0.30 13.96 7.14
N SER A 385 -1.07 13.81 6.07
CA SER A 385 -2.47 13.39 6.07
C SER A 385 -2.62 12.20 5.12
N CYS A 386 -3.21 11.10 5.58
CA CYS A 386 -3.48 9.93 4.75
C CYS A 386 -4.77 9.25 5.22
N GLY A 387 -5.72 9.06 4.31
CA GLY A 387 -6.92 8.26 4.54
C GLY A 387 -6.71 6.83 4.04
N ILE A 388 -7.39 5.86 4.67
CA ILE A 388 -7.29 4.44 4.32
C ILE A 388 -8.67 3.96 3.87
N GLU A 389 -8.76 3.41 2.65
CA GLU A 389 -9.93 2.66 2.20
C GLU A 389 -9.74 1.16 2.47
N ASN A 390 -10.83 0.47 2.85
CA ASN A 390 -10.80 -0.97 3.11
C ASN A 390 -10.75 -1.76 1.80
N ILE A 391 -9.58 -2.30 1.45
CA ILE A 391 -9.42 -3.15 0.25
C ILE A 391 -10.11 -4.50 0.47
N ASN A 392 -11.15 -4.77 -0.31
CA ASN A 392 -11.70 -6.11 -0.54
C ASN A 392 -11.61 -6.39 -2.04
N LEU A 393 -10.91 -7.47 -2.42
CA LEU A 393 -10.87 -7.91 -3.83
C LEU A 393 -11.45 -9.32 -4.02
N SER A 394 -11.90 -9.54 -5.26
CA SER A 394 -12.56 -10.77 -5.70
C SER A 394 -11.69 -11.49 -6.73
N VAL A 395 -11.40 -12.77 -6.47
CA VAL A 395 -10.70 -13.61 -7.45
C VAL A 395 -11.71 -14.06 -8.50
N ARG A 396 -11.60 -13.53 -9.73
CA ARG A 396 -12.23 -14.13 -10.91
C ARG A 396 -11.27 -15.14 -11.55
N SER A 397 -11.73 -16.38 -11.70
CA SER A 397 -10.96 -17.42 -12.39
C SER A 397 -10.86 -17.15 -13.89
N THR A 398 -9.63 -17.06 -14.40
CA THR A 398 -9.32 -16.93 -15.83
C THR A 398 -8.84 -18.28 -16.40
N THR A 399 -9.77 -19.18 -16.70
CA THR A 399 -9.42 -20.47 -17.33
C THR A 399 -8.96 -20.29 -18.77
N HIS A 400 -7.65 -20.31 -19.01
CA HIS A 400 -7.09 -20.56 -20.35
C HIS A 400 -7.48 -21.97 -20.83
N ARG A 401 -7.94 -22.08 -22.08
CA ARG A 401 -7.99 -23.36 -22.82
C ARG A 401 -7.40 -23.19 -24.21
N GLY A 402 -6.36 -23.98 -24.49
CA GLY A 402 -5.88 -24.25 -25.84
C GLY A 402 -6.82 -25.19 -26.62
N PRO A 403 -6.56 -25.41 -27.92
CA PRO A 403 -7.63 -25.70 -28.87
C PRO A 403 -7.85 -27.19 -29.16
N HIS A 404 -9.12 -27.59 -29.23
CA HIS A 404 -9.58 -28.73 -30.04
C HIS A 404 -10.93 -28.38 -30.70
N GLN A 405 -11.22 -28.99 -31.84
CA GLN A 405 -12.31 -28.59 -32.75
C GLN A 405 -13.55 -29.50 -32.67
N HIS A 406 -14.70 -28.87 -32.97
CA HIS A 406 -15.94 -29.45 -33.51
C HIS A 406 -16.87 -30.34 -32.65
N LEU A 407 -18.17 -30.03 -32.82
CA LEU A 407 -19.39 -30.82 -32.53
C LEU A 407 -19.74 -31.02 -31.04
N ALA A 408 -21.00 -30.91 -30.59
CA ALA A 408 -22.27 -30.63 -31.29
C ALA A 408 -23.19 -29.70 -30.45
N SER A 409 -24.41 -29.48 -30.94
CA SER A 409 -25.39 -28.47 -30.47
C SER A 409 -26.42 -28.96 -29.44
N GLU A 410 -27.20 -28.01 -28.89
CA GLU A 410 -28.39 -28.19 -28.02
C GLU A 410 -28.07 -28.56 -26.54
N LEU A 411 -28.89 -28.23 -25.52
CA LEU A 411 -30.25 -27.66 -25.51
C LEU A 411 -30.51 -26.71 -24.31
N ILE A 412 -31.25 -25.63 -24.60
CA ILE A 412 -31.83 -24.54 -23.78
C ILE A 412 -32.22 -24.87 -22.31
N ARG A 413 -31.93 -23.96 -21.34
CA ARG A 413 -32.95 -23.34 -20.42
C ARG A 413 -32.49 -22.19 -19.51
N HIS A 414 -33.38 -21.20 -19.39
CA HIS A 414 -33.54 -20.11 -18.40
C HIS A 414 -32.36 -19.22 -17.98
N GLN A 415 -32.44 -17.96 -18.43
CA GLN A 415 -31.91 -16.79 -17.72
C GLN A 415 -32.85 -16.38 -16.56
N GLY A 416 -32.28 -15.74 -15.53
CA GLY A 416 -33.01 -14.98 -14.52
C GLY A 416 -32.08 -13.92 -13.92
N SER A 417 -32.47 -12.64 -13.98
CA SER A 417 -31.59 -11.51 -13.61
C SER A 417 -31.82 -11.05 -12.16
N PRO A 418 -30.77 -10.80 -11.36
CA PRO A 418 -30.91 -10.39 -9.96
C PRO A 418 -31.22 -8.88 -9.83
N ALA A 419 -32.49 -8.55 -9.65
CA ALA A 419 -32.96 -7.18 -9.42
C ALA A 419 -33.87 -7.05 -8.19
N TRP A 420 -33.45 -7.65 -7.05
CA TRP A 420 -34.15 -7.58 -5.77
C TRP A 420 -33.17 -7.68 -4.59
N LEU A 421 -32.76 -6.52 -4.03
CA LEU A 421 -32.30 -6.35 -2.63
C LEU A 421 -31.90 -4.88 -2.32
N TYR A 422 -32.83 -3.93 -2.43
CA TYR A 422 -32.58 -2.56 -1.95
C TYR A 422 -33.85 -1.78 -1.52
N LYS A 423 -34.72 -2.39 -0.69
CA LYS A 423 -35.88 -1.66 -0.15
C LYS A 423 -36.47 -2.11 1.19
N GLU A 424 -35.69 -2.74 2.07
CA GLU A 424 -36.15 -3.03 3.44
C GLU A 424 -34.99 -2.93 4.45
N GLY A 425 -34.78 -1.72 4.98
CA GLY A 425 -33.63 -1.43 5.86
C GLY A 425 -33.71 -0.11 6.64
N LEU A 426 -34.91 0.47 6.82
CA LEU A 426 -35.04 1.80 7.43
C LEU A 426 -36.42 2.05 8.08
N ARG A 427 -36.79 1.30 9.14
CA ARG A 427 -37.99 1.59 9.96
C ARG A 427 -38.08 0.96 11.37
N LEU A 428 -36.96 0.87 12.10
CA LEU A 428 -36.96 0.48 13.52
C LEU A 428 -36.11 1.43 14.39
N TYR A 429 -36.69 2.55 14.84
CA TYR A 429 -36.42 3.16 16.16
C TYR A 429 -37.30 4.42 16.42
N ALA A 430 -38.44 4.25 17.09
CA ALA A 430 -39.19 5.33 17.75
C ALA A 430 -40.10 4.74 18.85
N ARG A 431 -40.18 5.36 20.04
CA ARG A 431 -40.90 4.80 21.21
C ARG A 431 -42.25 5.49 21.48
N ARG A 432 -43.30 4.68 21.59
CA ARG A 432 -44.55 4.83 22.37
C ARG A 432 -45.03 6.25 22.78
N ARG A 433 -46.24 6.64 22.32
CA ARG A 433 -47.44 6.85 23.19
C ARG A 433 -48.73 6.92 22.32
N PRO A 434 -49.92 6.56 22.85
CA PRO A 434 -51.14 6.35 22.02
C PRO A 434 -52.23 7.43 22.16
N ARG A 435 -53.07 7.60 21.12
CA ARG A 435 -54.45 8.16 21.23
C ARG A 435 -55.37 7.69 20.07
N ARG A 436 -56.69 7.76 20.33
CA ARG A 436 -57.83 7.05 19.69
C ARG A 436 -58.13 7.38 18.20
N PRO A 437 -58.93 6.53 17.49
CA PRO A 437 -59.32 6.69 16.09
C PRO A 437 -60.68 7.40 15.84
N ARG A 438 -60.96 7.71 14.56
CA ARG A 438 -62.25 7.84 13.85
C ARG A 438 -61.98 7.36 12.40
N HIS A 439 -62.71 6.40 11.81
CA HIS A 439 -64.10 6.36 11.32
C HIS A 439 -64.33 7.03 9.93
N GLU A 440 -64.84 6.21 9.00
CA GLU A 440 -65.70 6.52 7.81
C GLU A 440 -65.13 7.39 6.66
N GLU A 441 -65.52 7.27 5.37
CA GLU A 441 -66.43 6.36 4.61
C GLU A 441 -65.89 6.21 3.15
N ILE A 442 -65.94 5.04 2.50
CA ILE A 442 -66.94 4.54 1.51
C ILE A 442 -67.29 5.50 0.34
N ASP A 443 -66.73 5.23 -0.85
CA ASP A 443 -67.42 4.83 -2.12
C ASP A 443 -66.38 4.73 -3.28
N GLY A 444 -66.61 4.11 -4.44
CA GLY A 444 -67.78 3.36 -4.93
C GLY A 444 -68.11 3.66 -6.40
N GLY A 445 -67.63 2.87 -7.38
CA GLY A 445 -68.00 3.11 -8.79
C GLY A 445 -67.32 2.24 -9.87
N THR A 446 -68.08 1.91 -10.92
CA THR A 446 -67.65 1.27 -12.19
C THR A 446 -68.50 1.88 -13.34
N ARG A 447 -68.29 1.65 -14.64
CA ARG A 447 -67.54 0.64 -15.42
C ARG A 447 -66.87 1.39 -16.61
N THR A 448 -66.71 1.00 -17.89
CA THR A 448 -67.06 -0.15 -18.75
C THR A 448 -66.07 -0.19 -19.94
N ASN A 449 -65.93 -1.33 -20.64
CA ASN A 449 -65.22 -1.39 -21.93
C ASN A 449 -66.17 -1.13 -23.12
N ASN A 450 -65.62 -0.84 -24.30
CA ASN A 450 -66.20 -1.24 -25.59
C ASN A 450 -65.12 -1.32 -26.70
N HIS A 451 -65.39 -2.11 -27.74
CA HIS A 451 -64.54 -2.32 -28.93
C HIS A 451 -65.16 -1.73 -30.21
N GLY A 452 -64.35 -1.62 -31.27
CA GLY A 452 -64.79 -1.41 -32.66
C GLY A 452 -63.67 -1.75 -33.65
N GLU A 453 -64.01 -2.40 -34.77
CA GLU A 453 -63.12 -2.80 -35.88
C GLU A 453 -63.61 -2.15 -37.18
N GLU A 454 -62.74 -1.94 -38.17
CA GLU A 454 -63.07 -1.99 -39.62
C GLU A 454 -61.82 -2.04 -40.53
N THR A 455 -61.97 -2.50 -41.78
CA THR A 455 -60.91 -2.80 -42.81
C THR A 455 -61.55 -2.72 -44.23
N PRO A 456 -60.96 -3.11 -45.40
CA PRO A 456 -59.57 -3.41 -45.84
C PRO A 456 -59.14 -2.87 -47.26
N GLU A 457 -57.83 -3.01 -47.63
CA GLU A 457 -57.23 -3.26 -49.00
C GLU A 457 -57.53 -2.29 -50.21
N PRO A 458 -56.75 -2.22 -51.34
CA PRO A 458 -56.03 -3.33 -52.01
C PRO A 458 -54.62 -3.16 -52.65
N MET A 459 -53.83 -4.25 -52.58
CA MET A 459 -52.91 -4.85 -53.58
C MET A 459 -51.84 -4.06 -54.40
N ARG A 460 -50.54 -4.31 -54.07
CA ARG A 460 -49.44 -4.96 -54.87
C ARG A 460 -48.98 -4.37 -56.25
N PRO A 461 -47.71 -4.57 -56.73
CA PRO A 461 -46.84 -5.73 -56.48
C PRO A 461 -45.31 -5.50 -56.21
N SER A 462 -44.66 -6.64 -55.97
CA SER A 462 -43.26 -6.95 -55.62
C SER A 462 -42.09 -6.18 -56.25
N ALA A 463 -41.06 -5.95 -55.44
CA ALA A 463 -39.65 -5.94 -55.85
C ALA A 463 -38.79 -6.67 -54.78
N ILE A 464 -37.72 -7.36 -55.20
CA ILE A 464 -36.83 -8.11 -54.30
C ILE A 464 -35.83 -7.14 -53.68
N CYS A 465 -35.75 -7.09 -52.34
CA CYS A 465 -34.73 -6.32 -51.63
C CYS A 465 -33.86 -7.26 -50.78
N THR A 466 -32.56 -7.32 -51.10
CA THR A 466 -31.59 -8.19 -50.43
C THR A 466 -31.42 -7.78 -48.97
N LEU A 467 -31.64 -8.70 -48.02
CA LEU A 467 -31.50 -8.39 -46.59
C LEU A 467 -30.02 -8.36 -46.18
N GLY A 468 -29.37 -7.21 -46.42
CA GLY A 468 -28.03 -6.96 -45.91
C GLY A 468 -28.05 -6.94 -44.38
N LEU A 469 -27.28 -7.84 -43.74
CA LEU A 469 -27.07 -7.80 -42.30
C LEU A 469 -26.26 -6.54 -41.95
N ALA A 470 -26.97 -5.47 -41.57
CA ALA A 470 -26.37 -4.34 -40.89
C ALA A 470 -25.91 -4.80 -39.50
N VAL A 471 -24.67 -5.29 -39.41
CA VAL A 471 -24.01 -5.55 -38.14
C VAL A 471 -23.78 -4.20 -37.46
N ALA A 472 -24.75 -3.79 -36.63
CA ALA A 472 -24.59 -2.69 -35.70
C ALA A 472 -23.50 -3.06 -34.71
N ARG A 473 -22.24 -2.74 -35.04
CA ARG A 473 -21.15 -2.73 -34.07
C ARG A 473 -21.58 -1.80 -32.94
N ALA A 474 -21.73 -2.35 -31.74
CA ALA A 474 -21.75 -1.54 -30.54
C ALA A 474 -20.40 -0.81 -30.46
N VAL A 475 -20.39 0.47 -30.84
CA VAL A 475 -19.23 1.33 -30.62
C VAL A 475 -19.22 1.59 -29.12
N THR A 476 -18.31 0.92 -28.41
CA THR A 476 -17.94 1.29 -27.05
C THR A 476 -17.47 2.74 -27.09
N ALA A 477 -18.23 3.64 -26.46
CA ALA A 477 -17.88 5.04 -26.34
C ALA A 477 -16.69 5.17 -25.38
N PHE A 478 -15.48 5.12 -25.93
CA PHE A 478 -14.26 5.28 -25.16
C PHE A 478 -14.12 6.73 -24.67
N THR A 479 -13.65 6.90 -23.43
CA THR A 479 -13.35 8.22 -22.86
C THR A 479 -12.23 8.88 -23.67
N PRO A 480 -12.41 10.11 -24.18
CA PRO A 480 -11.37 10.81 -24.93
C PRO A 480 -10.22 11.27 -24.02
N LEU A 481 -8.99 11.26 -24.54
CA LEU A 481 -7.83 11.79 -23.83
C LEU A 481 -7.72 13.31 -24.04
N ASN A 482 -8.16 14.07 -23.04
CA ASN A 482 -8.10 15.53 -23.05
C ASN A 482 -6.91 16.03 -22.22
N ILE A 483 -6.04 16.84 -22.83
CA ILE A 483 -4.83 17.42 -22.22
C ILE A 483 -4.85 18.93 -22.40
N THR A 484 -4.49 19.67 -21.35
CA THR A 484 -4.33 21.14 -21.42
C THR A 484 -3.11 21.47 -22.28
N ALA A 485 -3.24 22.39 -23.23
CA ALA A 485 -2.15 22.83 -24.09
C ALA A 485 -1.87 24.32 -23.94
N LEU A 486 -0.59 24.69 -24.05
CA LEU A 486 -0.17 26.04 -24.43
C LEU A 486 0.05 26.02 -25.94
N SER A 487 -0.78 26.76 -26.68
CA SER A 487 -0.72 26.85 -28.13
C SER A 487 -0.50 28.29 -28.59
N SER A 488 -0.33 28.51 -29.89
CA SER A 488 -0.16 29.84 -30.49
C SER A 488 -1.34 30.16 -31.40
N ARG A 489 -2.01 31.29 -31.18
CA ARG A 489 -3.15 31.74 -31.98
C ARG A 489 -3.06 33.23 -32.30
N ASP A 490 -3.17 33.57 -33.58
CA ASP A 490 -3.07 34.95 -34.12
C ASP A 490 -1.84 35.74 -33.62
N GLY A 491 -0.72 35.06 -33.39
CA GLY A 491 0.52 35.65 -32.88
C GLY A 491 0.67 35.68 -31.35
N TYR A 492 -0.29 35.18 -30.58
CA TYR A 492 -0.26 35.17 -29.10
C TYR A 492 -0.22 33.74 -28.56
N SER A 493 0.46 33.52 -27.43
CA SER A 493 0.24 32.30 -26.65
C SER A 493 -1.17 32.29 -26.06
N VAL A 494 -1.82 31.13 -26.08
CA VAL A 494 -3.13 30.88 -25.47
C VAL A 494 -3.10 29.57 -24.67
N ILE A 495 -4.13 29.34 -23.86
CA ILE A 495 -4.37 28.04 -23.22
C ILE A 495 -5.61 27.44 -23.87
N GLU A 496 -5.55 26.18 -24.27
CA GLU A 496 -6.64 25.44 -24.91
C GLU A 496 -6.74 24.02 -24.34
N CYS A 497 -7.92 23.40 -24.48
CA CYS A 497 -8.11 21.99 -24.18
C CYS A 497 -8.05 21.18 -25.47
N TRP A 498 -7.07 20.29 -25.57
CA TRP A 498 -6.82 19.45 -26.75
C TRP A 498 -7.27 18.01 -26.47
N GLN A 499 -8.18 17.51 -27.29
CA GLN A 499 -8.49 16.09 -27.36
C GLN A 499 -7.50 15.42 -28.33
N ILE A 500 -6.64 14.55 -27.80
CA ILE A 500 -5.62 13.85 -28.59
C ILE A 500 -6.29 12.80 -29.48
N ALA A 501 -5.83 12.67 -30.73
CA ALA A 501 -6.30 11.68 -31.70
C ALA A 501 -5.74 10.28 -31.39
N SER A 502 -6.15 9.73 -30.24
CA SER A 502 -5.68 8.45 -29.71
C SER A 502 -6.84 7.48 -29.54
N ILE A 503 -6.72 6.29 -30.12
CA ILE A 503 -7.64 5.18 -29.86
C ILE A 503 -7.07 4.40 -28.66
N PRO A 504 -7.73 4.36 -27.49
CA PRO A 504 -7.23 3.61 -26.35
C PRO A 504 -7.18 2.11 -26.63
N VAL A 505 -6.08 1.49 -26.22
CA VAL A 505 -5.89 0.04 -26.25
C VAL A 505 -6.04 -0.50 -24.84
N GLU A 506 -7.06 -1.31 -24.61
CA GLU A 506 -7.20 -2.05 -23.34
C GLU A 506 -6.12 -3.14 -23.27
N ALA A 507 -5.16 -2.96 -22.36
CA ALA A 507 -4.06 -3.90 -22.13
C ALA A 507 -3.48 -3.71 -20.73
N ARG A 508 -2.94 -4.79 -20.15
CA ARG A 508 -2.32 -4.76 -18.80
C ARG A 508 -3.24 -4.20 -17.70
N ALA A 509 -4.56 -4.46 -17.82
CA ALA A 509 -5.61 -3.94 -16.96
C ALA A 509 -5.73 -2.39 -16.93
N ALA A 510 -5.34 -1.71 -18.01
CA ALA A 510 -5.48 -0.27 -18.18
C ALA A 510 -5.96 0.11 -19.60
N LEU A 511 -6.53 1.31 -19.74
CA LEU A 511 -6.72 1.97 -21.04
C LEU A 511 -5.42 2.69 -21.41
N ASN A 512 -4.71 2.19 -22.42
CA ASN A 512 -3.42 2.74 -22.86
C ASN A 512 -3.66 3.68 -24.04
N TYR A 513 -3.38 4.97 -23.87
CA TYR A 513 -3.46 5.96 -24.93
C TYR A 513 -2.05 6.27 -25.45
N ALA A 514 -1.86 6.18 -26.77
CA ALA A 514 -0.67 6.74 -27.40
C ALA A 514 -0.83 8.27 -27.48
N VAL A 515 0.05 9.04 -26.84
CA VAL A 515 -0.02 10.52 -26.84
C VAL A 515 0.34 11.12 -28.21
N GLY A 516 0.84 10.31 -29.14
CA GLY A 516 1.18 10.70 -30.52
C GLY A 516 2.62 11.20 -30.65
N GLY A 517 3.14 11.18 -31.88
CA GLY A 517 4.50 11.63 -32.22
C GLY A 517 5.63 10.72 -31.69
N ASP A 518 6.83 10.89 -32.26
CA ASP A 518 8.06 10.36 -31.68
C ASP A 518 8.55 11.31 -30.58
N LEU A 519 9.04 10.75 -29.46
CA LEU A 519 9.58 11.50 -28.33
C LEU A 519 11.11 11.38 -28.29
N THR A 520 11.78 12.46 -27.87
CA THR A 520 13.26 12.57 -27.90
C THR A 520 13.93 12.16 -26.58
N ARG A 521 14.31 13.14 -25.75
CA ARG A 521 14.95 12.96 -24.43
C ARG A 521 14.04 13.52 -23.35
N ALA A 522 13.82 12.75 -22.28
CA ALA A 522 13.23 13.28 -21.07
C ALA A 522 14.25 14.10 -20.27
N GLU A 523 13.88 15.31 -19.87
CA GLU A 523 14.65 16.19 -19.00
C GLU A 523 13.95 16.35 -17.66
N TRP A 524 14.73 16.34 -16.57
CA TRP A 524 14.23 16.42 -15.20
C TRP A 524 14.54 17.79 -14.61
N SER A 525 13.51 18.62 -14.45
CA SER A 525 13.61 20.01 -14.01
C SER A 525 13.12 20.17 -12.58
N ILE A 526 13.99 20.68 -11.69
CA ILE A 526 13.66 21.03 -10.31
C ILE A 526 13.73 22.55 -10.15
N ILE A 527 12.59 23.17 -9.89
CA ILE A 527 12.44 24.63 -9.78
C ILE A 527 12.21 24.98 -8.32
N ARG A 528 12.91 26.01 -7.83
CA ARG A 528 12.87 26.42 -6.42
C ARG A 528 11.46 26.92 -6.01
N PRO A 529 11.08 26.77 -4.73
CA PRO A 529 9.88 27.40 -4.17
C PRO A 529 9.74 28.87 -4.55
N ARG A 530 8.50 29.34 -4.69
CA ARG A 530 8.14 30.75 -4.90
C ARG A 530 8.88 31.43 -6.07
N THR A 531 9.23 30.68 -7.12
CA THR A 531 9.92 31.20 -8.31
C THR A 531 8.92 31.86 -9.27
N THR A 532 9.24 33.05 -9.79
CA THR A 532 8.55 33.64 -10.95
C THR A 532 9.51 33.68 -12.12
N VAL A 533 9.11 33.14 -13.28
CA VAL A 533 9.90 33.21 -14.52
C VAL A 533 9.57 34.46 -15.32
N GLY A 534 8.30 34.89 -15.29
CA GLY A 534 7.80 36.00 -16.10
C GLY A 534 7.29 35.51 -17.46
N GLU A 535 7.36 36.38 -18.47
CA GLU A 535 6.97 36.07 -19.85
C GLU A 535 7.96 35.08 -20.51
N ALA A 536 7.43 33.97 -21.00
CA ALA A 536 8.16 32.83 -21.53
C ALA A 536 7.41 32.18 -22.72
N TRP A 537 8.07 31.23 -23.35
CA TRP A 537 7.61 30.45 -24.51
C TRP A 537 8.10 29.01 -24.36
N ALA A 538 7.45 28.05 -25.01
CA ALA A 538 7.98 26.70 -25.12
C ALA A 538 9.38 26.71 -25.82
N PRO A 539 10.41 26.02 -25.27
CA PRO A 539 11.74 25.96 -25.87
C PRO A 539 11.82 25.02 -27.08
N ALA A 540 10.91 24.05 -27.11
CA ALA A 540 10.60 23.08 -28.16
C ALA A 540 9.13 22.63 -27.91
N VAL A 541 8.45 22.06 -28.90
CA VAL A 541 7.13 21.45 -28.65
C VAL A 541 7.32 20.21 -27.79
N GLN A 542 6.73 20.19 -26.59
CA GLN A 542 7.07 19.20 -25.57
C GLN A 542 5.91 18.80 -24.67
N LEU A 543 5.89 17.53 -24.27
CA LEU A 543 5.04 17.03 -23.20
C LEU A 543 5.69 17.40 -21.85
N THR A 544 4.96 18.11 -21.00
CA THR A 544 5.39 18.49 -19.65
C THR A 544 4.51 17.80 -18.62
N VAL A 545 5.10 16.96 -17.77
CA VAL A 545 4.42 16.23 -16.70
C VAL A 545 4.90 16.75 -15.35
N LEU A 546 3.97 17.21 -14.51
CA LEU A 546 4.27 17.76 -13.19
C LEU A 546 4.19 16.67 -12.12
N VAL A 547 5.33 16.42 -11.46
CA VAL A 547 5.51 15.35 -10.46
C VAL A 547 5.36 15.89 -9.04
N ASN A 548 5.81 17.12 -8.77
CA ASN A 548 5.61 17.81 -7.49
C ASN A 548 5.37 19.31 -7.68
N GLY A 549 4.73 19.95 -6.70
CA GLY A 549 4.55 21.41 -6.65
C GLY A 549 3.33 21.92 -7.43
N LEU A 550 3.41 23.17 -7.88
CA LEU A 550 2.29 23.88 -8.51
C LEU A 550 2.83 24.90 -9.52
N ILE A 551 2.35 24.83 -10.77
CA ILE A 551 2.55 25.91 -11.76
C ILE A 551 1.26 26.70 -11.88
N ARG A 552 1.37 28.03 -11.84
CA ARG A 552 0.34 28.94 -12.32
C ARG A 552 0.82 29.55 -13.64
N ILE A 553 0.04 29.35 -14.70
CA ILE A 553 0.34 29.84 -16.04
C ILE A 553 -0.76 30.80 -16.47
N THR A 554 -0.39 32.00 -16.92
CA THR A 554 -1.32 33.04 -17.38
C THR A 554 -1.03 33.36 -18.85
N SER A 555 -1.99 33.15 -19.75
CA SER A 555 -1.77 33.23 -21.21
C SER A 555 -2.91 34.00 -21.91
N PRO A 556 -2.63 35.01 -22.75
CA PRO A 556 -1.31 35.61 -22.99
C PRO A 556 -0.73 36.28 -21.74
N ALA A 557 0.58 36.52 -21.71
CA ALA A 557 1.25 37.20 -20.61
C ALA A 557 0.67 38.60 -20.34
N PRO A 558 0.60 39.06 -19.07
CA PRO A 558 0.17 40.42 -18.75
C PRO A 558 1.09 41.47 -19.38
N ARG A 559 0.52 42.40 -20.17
CA ARG A 559 1.29 43.50 -20.77
C ARG A 559 1.80 44.45 -19.68
N ASN A 560 3.11 44.62 -19.60
CA ASN A 560 3.72 45.70 -18.81
C ASN A 560 3.52 47.05 -19.50
N SER A 561 3.40 48.12 -18.72
CA SER A 561 3.16 49.50 -19.19
C SER A 561 4.30 50.12 -20.02
N SER A 562 5.37 49.37 -20.28
CA SER A 562 6.51 49.73 -21.11
C SER A 562 6.55 49.03 -22.48
N GLN A 563 5.65 48.06 -22.75
CA GLN A 563 5.57 47.40 -24.06
C GLN A 563 4.86 48.30 -25.08
N ALA A 564 5.46 48.46 -26.26
CA ALA A 564 4.89 49.27 -27.33
C ALA A 564 3.57 48.67 -27.88
N MET A 565 2.64 49.53 -28.30
CA MET A 565 1.41 49.08 -28.94
C MET A 565 1.73 48.35 -30.26
N PRO A 566 1.10 47.18 -30.53
CA PRO A 566 1.29 46.48 -31.79
C PRO A 566 0.77 47.31 -32.98
N SER A 567 1.32 47.03 -34.16
CA SER A 567 0.89 47.65 -35.43
C SER A 567 -0.63 47.54 -35.62
N PRO A 568 -1.32 48.55 -36.19
CA PRO A 568 -2.78 48.52 -36.38
C PRO A 568 -3.30 47.44 -37.35
N ALA A 569 -2.42 46.64 -37.95
CA ALA A 569 -2.76 45.44 -38.70
C ALA A 569 -2.82 44.14 -37.85
N ALA A 570 -2.45 44.21 -36.56
CA ALA A 570 -2.47 43.06 -35.66
C ALA A 570 -3.90 42.70 -35.22
N SER A 571 -4.13 41.40 -34.99
CA SER A 571 -5.32 40.86 -34.35
C SER A 571 -5.54 41.48 -32.96
N LYS A 572 -6.82 41.62 -32.58
CA LYS A 572 -7.18 41.96 -31.19
C LYS A 572 -6.66 40.83 -30.29
N PRO A 573 -5.91 41.13 -29.21
CA PRO A 573 -5.39 40.07 -28.34
C PRO A 573 -6.54 39.21 -27.77
N PRO A 574 -6.35 37.88 -27.67
CA PRO A 574 -7.33 36.99 -27.06
C PRO A 574 -7.49 37.30 -25.57
N ALA A 575 -8.57 36.78 -24.97
CA ALA A 575 -8.82 36.91 -23.54
C ALA A 575 -7.69 36.23 -22.74
N GLN A 576 -7.29 36.86 -21.63
CA GLN A 576 -6.29 36.29 -20.73
C GLN A 576 -6.91 35.19 -19.87
N THR A 577 -6.35 33.98 -19.97
CA THR A 577 -6.79 32.79 -19.25
C THR A 577 -5.70 32.33 -18.27
N VAL A 578 -6.08 31.66 -17.18
CA VAL A 578 -5.16 31.13 -16.17
C VAL A 578 -5.36 29.62 -16.01
N ALA A 579 -4.26 28.87 -15.99
CA ALA A 579 -4.23 27.44 -15.68
C ALA A 579 -3.42 27.18 -14.40
N TYR A 580 -3.82 26.17 -13.63
CA TYR A 580 -3.16 25.73 -12.40
C TYR A 580 -2.78 24.25 -12.49
N ILE A 581 -1.53 23.99 -12.83
CA ILE A 581 -0.99 22.64 -13.08
C ILE A 581 -0.48 22.09 -11.75
N GLN A 582 -0.96 20.92 -11.33
CA GLN A 582 -0.65 20.25 -10.06
C GLN A 582 -0.70 18.72 -10.22
N PRO A 583 0.13 17.95 -9.49
CA PRO A 583 0.07 16.48 -9.48
C PRO A 583 -1.35 15.94 -9.19
N GLY A 584 -1.69 14.78 -9.77
CA GLY A 584 -3.02 14.20 -9.66
C GLY A 584 -3.49 13.54 -10.95
N THR A 585 -4.46 14.16 -11.64
CA THR A 585 -5.07 13.64 -12.87
C THR A 585 -4.33 14.13 -14.12
N VAL A 586 -4.48 13.43 -15.26
CA VAL A 586 -3.89 13.88 -16.55
C VAL A 586 -4.26 15.33 -16.87
N SER A 587 -5.53 15.71 -16.69
CA SER A 587 -6.02 17.08 -16.92
C SER A 587 -5.47 18.13 -15.94
N SER A 588 -4.90 17.72 -14.80
CA SER A 588 -4.27 18.63 -13.83
C SER A 588 -2.74 18.62 -13.86
N SER A 589 -2.10 17.49 -14.19
CA SER A 589 -0.65 17.31 -14.08
C SER A 589 0.10 17.29 -15.41
N VAL A 590 -0.60 17.18 -16.55
CA VAL A 590 0.01 17.10 -17.88
C VAL A 590 -0.34 18.31 -18.72
N VAL A 591 0.67 18.91 -19.34
CA VAL A 591 0.52 20.01 -20.32
C VAL A 591 1.34 19.71 -21.57
N ILE A 592 0.76 19.94 -22.75
CA ILE A 592 1.54 20.05 -23.99
C ILE A 592 1.93 21.51 -24.18
N ALA A 593 3.22 21.82 -24.12
CA ALA A 593 3.73 23.16 -24.38
C ALA A 593 4.16 23.24 -25.86
N ALA A 594 3.41 23.99 -26.67
CA ALA A 594 3.61 24.14 -28.10
C ALA A 594 3.70 25.61 -28.55
N ASP A 595 3.72 26.55 -27.61
CA ASP A 595 3.68 28.00 -27.87
C ASP A 595 5.06 28.58 -28.21
N LEU A 596 5.62 28.12 -29.33
CA LEU A 596 6.95 28.52 -29.78
C LEU A 596 7.06 30.02 -30.07
N LYS A 597 8.21 30.63 -29.74
CA LYS A 597 8.46 32.08 -29.87
C LYS A 597 8.42 32.62 -31.30
N ASN A 598 8.63 31.77 -32.30
CA ASN A 598 8.48 32.11 -33.73
C ASN A 598 7.02 32.14 -34.20
N VAL A 599 6.06 31.64 -33.41
CA VAL A 599 4.63 31.68 -33.69
C VAL A 599 3.91 32.66 -32.75
N SER A 600 4.16 32.58 -31.43
CA SER A 600 3.69 33.54 -30.41
C SER A 600 4.50 34.85 -30.40
N VAL A 601 4.55 35.55 -31.53
CA VAL A 601 5.38 36.75 -31.78
C VAL A 601 4.89 38.05 -31.10
N HIS A 602 3.69 38.08 -30.54
CA HIS A 602 3.06 39.28 -29.93
C HIS A 602 3.03 39.26 -28.40
N ALA A 603 2.86 38.09 -27.78
CA ALA A 603 3.10 37.85 -26.36
C ALA A 603 3.25 36.34 -26.10
N GLY A 604 4.14 35.99 -25.17
CA GLY A 604 4.28 34.63 -24.65
C GLY A 604 3.23 34.30 -23.57
N HIS A 605 3.46 33.24 -22.80
CA HIS A 605 2.73 32.94 -21.57
C HIS A 605 3.52 33.47 -20.35
N PHE A 606 2.86 33.71 -19.21
CA PHE A 606 3.50 34.13 -17.96
C PHE A 606 3.48 32.99 -16.93
N THR A 607 4.65 32.57 -16.44
CA THR A 607 4.80 31.39 -15.57
C THR A 607 5.27 31.73 -14.16
N GLU A 608 4.55 31.22 -13.18
CA GLU A 608 4.79 31.32 -11.74
C GLU A 608 4.80 29.93 -11.09
N PHE A 609 5.65 29.74 -10.09
CA PHE A 609 5.74 28.55 -9.24
C PHE A 609 5.44 28.95 -7.79
N PRO A 610 4.17 29.23 -7.44
CA PRO A 610 3.80 29.87 -6.17
C PRO A 610 3.89 28.96 -4.93
N GLY A 611 4.21 27.67 -5.10
CA GLY A 611 4.33 26.72 -4.00
C GLY A 611 5.51 26.99 -3.06
N ASP A 612 5.35 26.57 -1.80
CA ASP A 612 6.42 26.55 -0.79
C ASP A 612 7.40 25.38 -0.97
N GLU A 613 7.03 24.36 -1.75
CA GLU A 613 7.87 23.22 -2.11
C GLU A 613 8.49 23.35 -3.52
N PRO A 614 9.66 22.71 -3.77
CA PRO A 614 10.26 22.68 -5.11
C PRO A 614 9.31 22.05 -6.12
N THR A 615 9.05 22.77 -7.21
CA THR A 615 8.23 22.25 -8.30
C THR A 615 9.08 21.36 -9.19
N VAL A 616 8.65 20.12 -9.40
CA VAL A 616 9.41 19.08 -10.12
C VAL A 616 8.62 18.66 -11.34
N LEU A 617 9.23 18.75 -12.52
CA LEU A 617 8.60 18.45 -13.79
C LEU A 617 9.52 17.68 -14.74
N VAL A 618 8.92 16.75 -15.48
CA VAL A 618 9.56 16.00 -16.56
C VAL A 618 9.12 16.62 -17.88
N GLN A 619 10.08 17.00 -18.71
CA GLN A 619 9.86 17.59 -20.03
C GLN A 619 10.36 16.65 -21.11
N VAL A 620 9.54 16.35 -22.12
CA VAL A 620 9.88 15.43 -23.21
C VAL A 620 9.52 16.09 -24.55
N PRO A 621 10.51 16.62 -25.30
CA PRO A 621 10.27 17.23 -26.61
C PRO A 621 9.86 16.19 -27.66
N PHE A 622 8.87 16.54 -28.47
CA PHE A 622 8.47 15.79 -29.66
C PHE A 622 9.50 15.99 -30.79
N VAL A 623 9.71 14.97 -31.62
CA VAL A 623 10.63 15.04 -32.77
C VAL A 623 10.18 16.12 -33.75
N GLY A 624 11.10 17.02 -34.11
CA GLY A 624 10.88 18.02 -35.16
C GLY A 624 9.89 19.13 -34.80
N ASP A 625 9.66 19.39 -33.51
CA ASP A 625 8.69 20.36 -33.01
C ASP A 625 7.24 20.10 -33.50
N ALA A 626 6.92 18.84 -33.80
CA ALA A 626 5.57 18.44 -34.19
C ALA A 626 4.68 18.25 -32.95
N ALA A 627 3.62 19.06 -32.84
CA ALA A 627 2.53 18.75 -31.91
C ALA A 627 1.85 17.42 -32.30
N PRO A 628 1.41 16.59 -31.34
CA PRO A 628 0.67 15.38 -31.64
C PRO A 628 -0.67 15.69 -32.33
N GLU A 629 -1.21 14.74 -33.09
CA GLU A 629 -2.51 14.90 -33.75
C GLU A 629 -3.61 15.07 -32.69
N HIS A 630 -4.41 16.13 -32.83
CA HIS A 630 -5.40 16.54 -31.82
C HIS A 630 -6.54 17.34 -32.45
N THR A 631 -7.58 17.57 -31.67
CA THR A 631 -8.65 18.54 -31.95
C THR A 631 -8.83 19.47 -30.76
N VAL A 632 -9.03 20.77 -31.02
CA VAL A 632 -9.32 21.74 -29.96
C VAL A 632 -10.79 21.61 -29.56
N VAL A 633 -11.05 21.25 -28.30
CA VAL A 633 -12.40 20.99 -27.77
C VAL A 633 -12.88 22.04 -26.77
N GLY A 634 -12.03 22.97 -26.36
CA GLY A 634 -12.41 24.10 -25.51
C GLY A 634 -11.32 25.17 -25.40
N GLU A 635 -11.72 26.40 -25.09
CA GLU A 635 -10.79 27.49 -24.73
C GLU A 635 -10.46 27.42 -23.23
N GLY A 636 -9.20 27.65 -22.88
CA GLY A 636 -8.71 27.49 -21.51
C GLY A 636 -8.35 26.04 -21.16
N PRO A 637 -7.95 25.79 -19.90
CA PRO A 637 -7.49 24.48 -19.46
C PRO A 637 -8.60 23.44 -19.50
N CYS A 638 -8.25 22.18 -19.73
CA CYS A 638 -9.23 21.09 -19.68
C CYS A 638 -9.85 20.96 -18.28
N GLU A 639 -11.16 20.74 -18.25
CA GLU A 639 -11.87 20.46 -17.00
C GLU A 639 -11.39 19.13 -16.36
N ARG A 640 -11.59 19.00 -15.05
CA ARG A 640 -11.26 17.78 -14.31
C ARG A 640 -12.27 16.67 -14.62
N GLY A 641 -12.08 15.99 -15.74
CA GLY A 641 -12.88 14.84 -16.15
C GLY A 641 -12.95 13.77 -15.05
N THR A 642 -14.18 13.37 -14.71
CA THR A 642 -14.46 12.21 -13.88
C THR A 642 -14.29 10.94 -14.71
N TRP A 643 -13.27 10.15 -14.40
CA TRP A 643 -13.11 8.81 -14.97
C TRP A 643 -14.11 7.87 -14.29
N GLU A 644 -15.26 7.66 -14.93
CA GLU A 644 -16.12 6.51 -14.61
C GLU A 644 -15.46 5.25 -15.20
N PHE A 645 -15.27 4.23 -14.36
CA PHE A 645 -14.61 2.94 -14.65
C PHE A 645 -15.64 1.79 -14.59
#